data_AF-F9QDZ8-F1
#
_entry.id   AF-F9QDZ8-F1
#
_cell.length_a   1.000
_cell.length_b   1.000
_cell.length_c   1.000
_cell.angle_alpha   90.00
_cell.angle_beta   90.00
_cell.angle_gamma   90.00
#
_symmetry.space_group_name_H-M   'P 1'
#
loop_
_entity.id
_entity.type
_entity.pdbx_description
1 polymer ?
#
loop_
_entity_poly.entity_id
_entity_poly.type
_entity_poly.pdbx_seq_one_letter_code
_entity_poly.pdbx_strand_id
1 'polypeptide(L)'
;MLREKQNDRVRRKKKAALWILLLGSAGLAVTVACLHTTKLTYSKEQETLKTTIKNIEDKLNEFKSDDNSSTELDEFKKSLEEAKKVANSNTDDSEYVNTKKDITDKFNKVISEQLANQKNKLNNNIKTTNDLINNSLNSEIYKNIVDELKSLIDNYNPLIKNEEATYTELVKANKTIEEAVKNAEEQKNKIDNSNSNKDKDYHLKIEEIENKINEIKNNIINNNKENNDEKLNEIIKDLVDFIDQIDGKINQIDPDKIDEKKKELENLVIDTQNKLDSYNKEKEQSSDKYNEIISEKDEISKNLTEKDQDLKNELDQAFSKLPTPEEIKDKTLSEIEENINKAENILTDIKDRLGNNGSSNNNSGYQEKIQQLKDKIAEIKENILNPNKNSNDPKVDEILTDLTNLVNSLDGKESTLTSQQINQKITELITLESSTKEKLNEYNNQKNNNLNQYNNTHKEKDALSVELTNKEFLDLKNELDQAFSKLPTPEEIKDKTLLEIEEAITRANAEIEKIKNKIIGIENKRNEINNTHDNILKNELNKYEGLDIKEQLKSKIDESIKNVDKTTNIDELNRKLEEINSALKRAEQDKKEFDAAKNNLNEMVFNASKEDVFKYVLFNGLWDEMKTVLDEVNGKTYRNTFEVEASIYQVDNKYKDLVMRKNEILENAINTETNEIYSTLGDDLSSLSMASDIIDELKAKVDNENESEKIVYYENLVNIKENAKEYAKYLNLFNDIEFNSNVLNGNTSPIEFTKLNTPLAETFYNYYLEQKSYINLVKTPIEFNKNINTVVNNLKIKYEEYKKTRNINSINMIYDWRYKSLSLNRIDIYEIQEEKDKIKKLFEEMHSNNENLTSDEIYQKWERITNELFNIYVPKSQKLDSDIKENSNIDLNKYTKLNKEIQDLSKVENNPKINTYNLIYSYYSCLTQYSASMESVKFISKITETENFIKDSLGENEKYSSIKQELQSTLTKVKNDFDLYNYRSQSEYKNRTTTLEYALERAKKQKLEIDNKA
;
A
#
# COMPACT_ATOMS: atom_id res chain seq x y z
N MET A 1 -5.32 -33.05 -3.00
CA MET A 1 -4.02 -33.75 -3.19
C MET A 1 -3.31 -33.53 -4.54
N LEU A 2 -3.75 -34.06 -5.70
CA LEU A 2 -3.03 -33.81 -6.98
C LEU A 2 -3.21 -32.37 -7.53
N ARG A 3 -4.36 -31.73 -7.26
CA ARG A 3 -4.60 -30.31 -7.57
C ARG A 3 -3.89 -29.33 -6.63
N GLU A 4 -3.64 -29.70 -5.36
CA GLU A 4 -2.82 -28.88 -4.43
C GLU A 4 -1.34 -28.93 -4.80
N LYS A 5 -0.81 -30.10 -5.18
CA LYS A 5 0.57 -30.22 -5.67
C LYS A 5 0.81 -29.48 -7.00
N GLN A 6 -0.22 -29.30 -7.84
CA GLN A 6 -0.14 -28.46 -9.03
C GLN A 6 -0.18 -26.97 -8.70
N ASN A 7 -1.02 -26.55 -7.75
CA ASN A 7 -1.08 -25.15 -7.29
C ASN A 7 0.20 -24.72 -6.54
N ASP A 8 0.85 -25.62 -5.79
CA ASP A 8 2.15 -25.34 -5.17
C ASP A 8 3.30 -25.25 -6.17
N ARG A 9 3.27 -26.05 -7.26
CA ARG A 9 4.25 -25.92 -8.35
C ARG A 9 4.04 -24.64 -9.17
N VAL A 10 2.80 -24.19 -9.34
CA VAL A 10 2.47 -22.92 -10.03
C VAL A 10 2.81 -21.71 -9.14
N ARG A 11 2.64 -21.78 -7.81
CA ARG A 11 3.10 -20.75 -6.86
C ARG A 11 4.62 -20.66 -6.79
N ARG A 12 5.34 -21.79 -6.76
CA ARG A 12 6.83 -21.80 -6.81
C ARG A 12 7.38 -21.23 -8.13
N LYS A 13 6.73 -21.49 -9.27
CA LYS A 13 7.12 -20.94 -10.57
C LYS A 13 6.74 -19.47 -10.76
N LYS A 14 5.62 -19.00 -10.21
CA LYS A 14 5.23 -17.57 -10.20
C LYS A 14 6.11 -16.73 -9.27
N LYS A 15 6.62 -17.29 -8.16
CA LYS A 15 7.50 -16.58 -7.22
C LYS A 15 8.95 -16.47 -7.69
N ALA A 16 9.47 -17.43 -8.46
CA ALA A 16 10.73 -17.26 -9.20
C ALA A 16 10.61 -16.15 -10.27
N ALA A 17 9.44 -16.01 -10.90
CA ALA A 17 9.18 -14.97 -11.89
C ALA A 17 9.14 -13.55 -11.28
N LEU A 18 8.78 -13.39 -10.00
CA LEU A 18 8.74 -12.06 -9.34
C LEU A 18 10.14 -11.52 -9.01
N TRP A 19 11.09 -12.42 -8.68
CA TRP A 19 12.50 -12.05 -8.50
C TRP A 19 13.26 -11.92 -9.84
N ILE A 20 12.83 -12.64 -10.88
CA ILE A 20 13.34 -12.48 -12.26
C ILE A 20 12.79 -11.22 -12.95
N LEU A 21 11.60 -10.74 -12.58
CA LEU A 21 11.00 -9.49 -13.09
C LEU A 21 11.74 -8.23 -12.61
N LEU A 22 12.41 -8.29 -11.46
CA LEU A 22 13.32 -7.23 -10.99
C LEU A 22 14.70 -7.24 -11.67
N LEU A 23 14.99 -8.22 -12.55
CA LEU A 23 16.24 -8.35 -13.31
C LEU A 23 16.04 -8.61 -14.82
N GLY A 24 14.90 -8.22 -15.38
CA GLY A 24 14.68 -7.95 -16.82
C GLY A 24 14.90 -9.11 -17.80
N SER A 25 13.79 -9.63 -18.34
CA SER A 25 13.69 -10.33 -19.64
C SER A 25 12.29 -10.07 -20.22
N ALA A 26 11.99 -9.91 -21.50
CA ALA A 26 12.72 -9.67 -22.74
C ALA A 26 11.68 -9.29 -23.84
N GLY A 27 12.10 -8.62 -24.92
CA GLY A 27 11.51 -8.78 -26.27
C GLY A 27 10.65 -7.65 -26.87
N LEU A 28 11.18 -6.98 -27.91
CA LEU A 28 10.54 -6.88 -29.23
C LEU A 28 11.57 -6.43 -30.28
N ALA A 29 11.39 -6.91 -31.51
CA ALA A 29 12.31 -6.85 -32.64
C ALA A 29 11.94 -5.77 -33.68
N VAL A 30 12.94 -5.39 -34.50
CA VAL A 30 12.89 -4.68 -35.82
C VAL A 30 12.67 -3.15 -35.71
N THR A 31 13.42 -2.20 -36.30
CA THR A 31 14.24 -2.09 -37.54
C THR A 31 15.31 -0.99 -37.35
N VAL A 32 16.49 -1.12 -37.99
CA VAL A 32 17.54 -0.09 -38.00
C VAL A 32 17.41 0.79 -39.25
N ALA A 33 17.33 2.11 -39.04
CA ALA A 33 17.75 3.13 -40.01
C ALA A 33 18.75 4.08 -39.32
N CYS A 34 19.81 4.41 -40.06
CA CYS A 34 21.08 4.99 -39.62
C CYS A 34 21.02 6.29 -38.79
N LEU A 35 22.01 6.45 -37.90
CA LEU A 35 22.93 7.61 -37.91
C LEU A 35 24.18 7.33 -37.05
N HIS A 36 25.36 7.42 -37.68
CA HIS A 36 26.67 7.37 -37.02
C HIS A 36 26.93 8.68 -36.25
N THR A 37 27.26 8.58 -34.96
CA THR A 37 28.31 9.40 -34.36
C THR A 37 29.09 8.56 -33.35
N THR A 38 30.41 8.67 -33.43
CA THR A 38 31.41 7.92 -32.66
C THR A 38 31.38 8.29 -31.18
N LYS A 39 30.75 7.44 -30.37
CA LYS A 39 31.05 7.21 -28.95
C LYS A 39 30.71 5.74 -28.67
N LEU A 40 31.69 4.98 -28.18
CA LEU A 40 31.63 3.55 -27.86
C LEU A 40 30.21 3.05 -27.55
N THR A 41 29.55 2.42 -28.52
CA THR A 41 28.21 1.86 -28.35
C THR A 41 28.33 0.56 -27.60
N TYR A 42 28.12 0.59 -26.28
CA TYR A 42 27.98 -0.63 -25.48
C TYR A 42 26.80 -1.45 -26.02
N SER A 43 26.95 -2.79 -26.06
CA SER A 43 25.82 -3.63 -26.45
C SER A 43 24.72 -3.55 -25.39
N LYS A 44 23.46 -3.78 -25.80
CA LYS A 44 22.31 -3.78 -24.89
C LYS A 44 22.48 -4.78 -23.73
N GLU A 45 23.15 -5.90 -23.99
CA GLU A 45 23.41 -6.93 -22.98
C GLU A 45 24.50 -6.49 -21.99
N GLN A 46 25.50 -5.72 -22.45
CA GLN A 46 26.52 -5.12 -21.58
C GLN A 46 25.91 -4.11 -20.58
N GLU A 47 25.03 -3.22 -21.04
CA GLU A 47 24.30 -2.28 -20.16
C GLU A 47 23.38 -3.01 -19.16
N THR A 48 22.77 -4.11 -19.60
CA THR A 48 21.93 -4.94 -18.74
C THR A 48 22.74 -5.64 -17.65
N LEU A 49 23.95 -6.12 -17.97
CA LEU A 49 24.89 -6.68 -16.99
C LEU A 49 25.37 -5.60 -16.00
N LYS A 50 25.76 -4.40 -16.47
CA LYS A 50 26.16 -3.29 -15.60
C LYS A 50 25.05 -2.89 -14.63
N THR A 51 23.81 -2.81 -15.11
CA THR A 51 22.63 -2.53 -14.26
C THR A 51 22.40 -3.63 -13.23
N THR A 52 22.56 -4.90 -13.62
CA THR A 52 22.43 -6.04 -12.72
C THR A 52 23.50 -6.03 -11.62
N ILE A 53 24.75 -5.77 -11.98
CA ILE A 53 25.87 -5.62 -11.03
C ILE A 53 25.60 -4.49 -10.04
N LYS A 54 25.17 -3.32 -10.52
CA LYS A 54 24.84 -2.18 -9.66
C LYS A 54 23.72 -2.52 -8.67
N ASN A 55 22.64 -3.15 -9.13
CA ASN A 55 21.54 -3.57 -8.27
C ASN A 55 21.97 -4.60 -7.21
N ILE A 56 22.88 -5.51 -7.59
CA ILE A 56 23.49 -6.48 -6.68
C ILE A 56 24.37 -5.78 -5.64
N GLU A 57 25.16 -4.77 -6.03
CA GLU A 57 26.00 -3.98 -5.13
C GLU A 57 25.17 -3.17 -4.13
N ASP A 58 24.10 -2.53 -4.60
CA ASP A 58 23.18 -1.76 -3.76
C ASP A 58 22.55 -2.66 -2.70
N LYS A 59 22.10 -3.86 -3.07
CA LYS A 59 21.57 -4.86 -2.12
C LYS A 59 22.64 -5.48 -1.23
N LEU A 60 23.87 -5.66 -1.72
CA LEU A 60 24.99 -6.17 -0.93
C LEU A 60 25.34 -5.24 0.25
N ASN A 61 25.10 -3.93 0.11
CA ASN A 61 25.31 -2.97 1.19
C ASN A 61 24.38 -3.22 2.39
N GLU A 62 23.23 -3.89 2.20
CA GLU A 62 22.30 -4.26 3.28
C GLU A 62 22.87 -5.36 4.19
N PHE A 63 23.90 -6.10 3.74
CA PHE A 63 24.56 -7.16 4.50
C PHE A 63 25.82 -6.69 5.27
N LYS A 64 26.18 -5.40 5.21
CA LYS A 64 27.42 -4.86 5.80
C LYS A 64 27.40 -4.69 7.33
N SER A 65 26.27 -4.91 7.99
CA SER A 65 26.07 -4.58 9.41
C SER A 65 26.36 -5.71 10.41
N ASP A 66 26.77 -6.91 9.99
CA ASP A 66 27.11 -8.04 10.86
C ASP A 66 28.56 -8.50 10.58
N ASP A 67 29.42 -8.51 11.61
CA ASP A 67 30.89 -8.66 11.53
C ASP A 67 31.41 -10.06 11.10
N ASN A 68 30.55 -10.98 10.68
CA ASN A 68 30.96 -12.31 10.23
C ASN A 68 30.70 -12.46 8.73
N SER A 69 31.69 -12.14 7.90
CA SER A 69 31.66 -12.53 6.50
C SER A 69 31.68 -14.05 6.39
N SER A 70 30.61 -14.64 5.85
CA SER A 70 30.64 -16.05 5.48
C SER A 70 31.61 -16.23 4.32
N THR A 71 32.32 -17.35 4.28
CA THR A 71 33.25 -17.71 3.21
C THR A 71 32.60 -17.56 1.83
N GLU A 72 31.29 -17.85 1.72
CA GLU A 72 30.50 -17.71 0.49
C GLU A 72 30.23 -16.25 0.09
N LEU A 73 30.07 -15.31 1.04
CA LEU A 73 29.91 -13.88 0.74
C LEU A 73 31.20 -13.31 0.15
N ASP A 74 32.36 -13.74 0.66
CA ASP A 74 33.65 -13.31 0.16
C ASP A 74 34.01 -13.98 -1.18
N GLU A 75 33.60 -15.23 -1.41
CA GLU A 75 33.65 -15.87 -2.74
C GLU A 75 32.72 -15.18 -3.75
N PHE A 76 31.54 -14.72 -3.32
CA PHE A 76 30.64 -13.97 -4.17
C PHE A 76 31.19 -12.60 -4.54
N LYS A 77 31.78 -11.86 -3.59
CA LYS A 77 32.45 -10.58 -3.89
C LYS A 77 33.55 -10.75 -4.95
N LYS A 78 34.31 -11.86 -4.91
CA LYS A 78 35.28 -12.18 -5.97
C LYS A 78 34.60 -12.41 -7.32
N SER A 79 33.52 -13.19 -7.35
CA SER A 79 32.72 -13.41 -8.57
C SER A 79 32.11 -12.10 -9.11
N LEU A 80 31.74 -11.16 -8.24
CA LEU A 80 31.20 -9.86 -8.61
C LEU A 80 32.26 -8.96 -9.25
N GLU A 81 33.49 -8.97 -8.71
CA GLU A 81 34.62 -8.27 -9.32
C GLU A 81 35.00 -8.87 -10.69
N GLU A 82 34.90 -10.19 -10.86
CA GLU A 82 35.05 -10.84 -12.16
C GLU A 82 33.93 -10.42 -13.13
N ALA A 83 32.68 -10.36 -12.67
CA ALA A 83 31.56 -9.88 -13.48
C ALA A 83 31.72 -8.42 -13.91
N LYS A 84 32.29 -7.55 -13.05
CA LYS A 84 32.64 -6.16 -13.39
C LYS A 84 33.72 -6.07 -14.47
N LYS A 85 34.71 -6.96 -14.44
CA LYS A 85 35.74 -7.03 -15.48
C LYS A 85 35.13 -7.41 -16.83
N VAL A 86 34.21 -8.36 -16.85
CA VAL A 86 33.44 -8.72 -18.06
C VAL A 86 32.58 -7.55 -18.52
N ALA A 87 31.83 -6.89 -17.62
CA ALA A 87 30.98 -5.74 -17.96
C ALA A 87 31.74 -4.54 -18.56
N ASN A 88 33.05 -4.44 -18.32
CA ASN A 88 33.93 -3.39 -18.82
C ASN A 88 34.86 -3.85 -19.95
N SER A 89 34.79 -5.12 -20.37
CA SER A 89 35.56 -5.62 -21.52
C SER A 89 34.81 -5.38 -22.83
N ASN A 90 35.48 -5.59 -23.96
CA ASN A 90 34.85 -5.68 -25.27
C ASN A 90 34.76 -7.17 -25.64
N THR A 91 33.75 -7.87 -25.12
CA THR A 91 33.46 -9.27 -25.44
C THR A 91 32.12 -9.43 -26.19
N ASP A 92 31.75 -10.67 -26.53
CA ASP A 92 30.50 -10.98 -27.21
C ASP A 92 29.27 -10.95 -26.28
N ASP A 93 28.10 -10.77 -26.88
CA ASP A 93 26.82 -10.69 -26.14
C ASP A 93 26.49 -11.95 -25.36
N SER A 94 26.97 -13.11 -25.80
CA SER A 94 26.73 -14.38 -25.11
C SER A 94 27.46 -14.45 -23.78
N GLU A 95 28.66 -13.85 -23.71
CA GLU A 95 29.44 -13.76 -22.48
C GLU A 95 28.78 -12.81 -21.48
N TYR A 96 28.22 -11.65 -21.90
CA TYR A 96 27.43 -10.80 -21.00
C TYR A 96 26.20 -11.51 -20.43
N VAL A 97 25.45 -12.24 -21.26
CA VAL A 97 24.26 -12.99 -20.83
C VAL A 97 24.63 -14.10 -19.85
N ASN A 98 25.71 -14.85 -20.14
CA ASN A 98 26.19 -15.93 -19.28
C ASN A 98 26.69 -15.40 -17.94
N THR A 99 27.47 -14.32 -17.94
CA THR A 99 27.95 -13.67 -16.70
C THR A 99 26.81 -13.08 -15.89
N LYS A 100 25.80 -12.46 -16.53
CA LYS A 100 24.59 -11.96 -15.85
C LYS A 100 23.86 -13.09 -15.14
N LYS A 101 23.69 -14.23 -15.82
CA LYS A 101 23.04 -15.41 -15.25
C LYS A 101 23.83 -15.98 -14.08
N ASP A 102 25.13 -16.20 -14.25
CA ASP A 102 26.01 -16.76 -13.21
C ASP A 102 26.05 -15.87 -11.96
N ILE A 103 26.21 -14.55 -12.12
CA ILE A 103 26.26 -13.64 -10.97
C ILE A 103 24.90 -13.54 -10.26
N THR A 104 23.79 -13.62 -11.00
CA THR A 104 22.44 -13.63 -10.42
C THR A 104 22.18 -14.92 -9.63
N ASP A 105 22.58 -16.08 -10.18
CA ASP A 105 22.40 -17.38 -9.52
C ASP A 105 23.25 -17.47 -8.23
N LYS A 106 24.51 -17.02 -8.29
CA LYS A 106 25.39 -16.92 -7.11
C LYS A 106 24.85 -15.95 -6.07
N PHE A 107 24.31 -14.81 -6.49
CA PHE A 107 23.70 -13.83 -5.58
C PHE A 107 22.47 -14.41 -4.85
N ASN A 108 21.58 -15.08 -5.59
CA ASN A 108 20.39 -15.73 -5.01
C ASN A 108 20.76 -16.81 -3.99
N LYS A 109 21.86 -17.54 -4.23
CA LYS A 109 22.40 -18.52 -3.28
C LYS A 109 22.86 -17.83 -1.99
N VAL A 110 23.65 -16.75 -2.10
CA VAL A 110 24.13 -15.97 -0.96
C VAL A 110 22.97 -15.40 -0.14
N ILE A 111 21.95 -14.82 -0.77
CA ILE A 111 20.78 -14.30 -0.05
C ILE A 111 20.07 -15.42 0.73
N SER A 112 19.88 -16.57 0.09
CA SER A 112 19.18 -17.70 0.71
C SER A 112 19.94 -18.24 1.93
N GLU A 113 21.27 -18.32 1.84
CA GLU A 113 22.14 -18.73 2.94
C GLU A 113 22.17 -17.70 4.08
N GLN A 114 22.25 -16.41 3.76
CA GLN A 114 22.23 -15.34 4.76
C GLN A 114 20.89 -15.30 5.52
N LEU A 115 19.76 -15.47 4.82
CA LEU A 115 18.45 -15.59 5.46
C LEU A 115 18.35 -16.85 6.35
N ALA A 116 18.87 -17.99 5.88
CA ALA A 116 18.90 -19.22 6.66
C ALA A 116 19.76 -19.06 7.93
N ASN A 117 20.92 -18.41 7.81
CA ASN A 117 21.80 -18.12 8.95
C ASN A 117 21.12 -17.22 9.99
N GLN A 118 20.46 -16.14 9.56
CA GLN A 118 19.76 -15.24 10.49
C GLN A 118 18.55 -15.93 11.16
N LYS A 119 17.82 -16.80 10.43
CA LYS A 119 16.75 -17.63 11.02
C LYS A 119 17.28 -18.63 12.03
N ASN A 120 18.41 -19.28 11.73
CA ASN A 120 19.06 -20.19 12.66
C ASN A 120 19.57 -19.46 13.91
N LYS A 121 20.15 -18.27 13.74
CA LYS A 121 20.56 -17.39 14.85
C LYS A 121 19.36 -17.00 15.71
N LEU A 122 18.24 -16.62 15.11
CA LEU A 122 17.00 -16.29 15.83
C LEU A 122 16.42 -17.48 16.58
N ASN A 123 16.40 -18.65 15.95
CA ASN A 123 15.95 -19.87 16.59
C ASN A 123 16.85 -20.26 17.78
N ASN A 124 18.16 -20.10 17.65
CA ASN A 124 19.10 -20.32 18.75
C ASN A 124 18.91 -19.29 19.87
N ASN A 125 18.75 -18.00 19.55
CA ASN A 125 18.51 -16.96 20.55
C ASN A 125 17.20 -17.20 21.32
N ILE A 126 16.12 -17.58 20.63
CA ILE A 126 14.85 -17.98 21.25
C ILE A 126 15.03 -19.21 22.14
N LYS A 127 15.81 -20.21 21.70
CA LYS A 127 16.09 -21.40 22.51
C LYS A 127 16.87 -21.03 23.78
N THR A 128 17.94 -20.26 23.65
CA THR A 128 18.75 -19.77 24.79
C THR A 128 17.89 -18.95 25.76
N THR A 129 16.98 -18.12 25.25
CA THR A 129 16.06 -17.33 26.08
C THR A 129 15.09 -18.24 26.85
N ASN A 130 14.53 -19.27 26.20
CA ASN A 130 13.70 -20.26 26.89
C ASN A 130 14.49 -21.06 27.94
N ASP A 131 15.74 -21.40 27.67
CA ASP A 131 16.61 -22.08 28.64
C ASP A 131 16.90 -21.18 29.84
N LEU A 132 17.14 -19.88 29.64
CA LEU A 132 17.28 -18.89 30.70
C LEU A 132 16.00 -18.79 31.55
N ILE A 133 14.83 -18.71 30.91
CA ILE A 133 13.52 -18.68 31.59
C ILE A 133 13.34 -19.91 32.47
N ASN A 134 13.57 -21.10 31.92
CA ASN A 134 13.24 -22.36 32.59
C ASN A 134 14.26 -22.77 33.66
N ASN A 135 15.54 -22.40 33.49
CA ASN A 135 16.61 -22.86 34.37
C ASN A 135 17.09 -21.79 35.36
N SER A 136 17.08 -20.52 34.95
CA SER A 136 17.70 -19.43 35.71
C SER A 136 16.72 -18.40 36.25
N LEU A 137 15.50 -18.32 35.68
CA LEU A 137 14.45 -17.37 36.07
C LEU A 137 13.14 -18.07 36.48
N ASN A 138 13.18 -19.35 36.85
CA ASN A 138 11.98 -20.14 37.15
C ASN A 138 11.27 -19.81 38.48
N SER A 139 11.81 -18.85 39.23
CA SER A 139 11.25 -18.38 40.50
C SER A 139 10.26 -17.25 40.28
N GLU A 140 9.22 -17.19 41.10
CA GLU A 140 8.16 -16.17 41.04
C GLU A 140 8.71 -14.74 41.19
N ILE A 141 9.86 -14.57 41.85
CA ILE A 141 10.53 -13.27 42.01
C ILE A 141 10.98 -12.66 40.67
N TYR A 142 11.13 -13.48 39.63
CA TYR A 142 11.54 -13.08 38.29
C TYR A 142 10.36 -12.96 37.31
N LYS A 143 9.13 -13.09 37.78
CA LYS A 143 7.93 -13.17 36.94
C LYS A 143 7.84 -12.05 35.89
N ASN A 144 8.11 -10.80 36.29
CA ASN A 144 8.06 -9.66 35.37
C ASN A 144 9.08 -9.80 34.23
N ILE A 145 10.29 -10.29 34.54
CA ILE A 145 11.35 -10.55 33.54
C ILE A 145 10.91 -11.70 32.61
N VAL A 146 10.34 -12.75 33.18
CA VAL A 146 9.86 -13.92 32.42
C VAL A 146 8.73 -13.55 31.46
N ASP A 147 7.77 -12.75 31.90
CA ASP A 147 6.62 -12.34 31.08
C ASP A 147 7.07 -11.46 29.90
N GLU A 148 8.04 -10.56 30.12
CA GLU A 148 8.61 -9.71 29.07
C GLU A 148 9.37 -10.54 28.02
N LEU A 149 10.20 -11.49 28.45
CA LEU A 149 10.94 -12.39 27.55
C LEU A 149 10.00 -13.33 26.77
N LYS A 150 8.94 -13.86 27.40
CA LYS A 150 7.95 -14.72 26.72
C LYS A 150 7.18 -13.94 25.65
N SER A 151 6.76 -12.72 25.95
CA SER A 151 6.08 -11.83 24.99
C SER A 151 6.96 -11.55 23.76
N LEU A 152 8.26 -11.30 23.97
CA LEU A 152 9.24 -11.14 22.90
C LEU A 152 9.41 -12.40 22.05
N ILE A 153 9.49 -13.58 22.67
CA ILE A 153 9.56 -14.86 21.96
C ILE A 153 8.31 -15.06 21.11
N ASP A 154 7.11 -14.86 21.67
CA ASP A 154 5.85 -15.06 20.96
C ASP A 154 5.72 -14.13 19.74
N ASN A 155 6.21 -12.88 19.85
CA ASN A 155 6.22 -11.93 18.75
C ASN A 155 7.18 -12.32 17.61
N TYR A 156 8.35 -12.88 17.92
CA TYR A 156 9.41 -13.09 16.92
C TYR A 156 9.54 -14.55 16.44
N ASN A 157 9.05 -15.54 17.18
CA ASN A 157 9.04 -16.95 16.77
C ASN A 157 8.35 -17.20 15.40
N PRO A 158 7.26 -16.49 15.03
CA PRO A 158 6.66 -16.63 13.70
C PRO A 158 7.61 -16.31 12.54
N LEU A 159 8.62 -15.44 12.73
CA LEU A 159 9.57 -15.04 11.68
C LEU A 159 10.48 -16.20 11.23
N ILE A 160 10.71 -17.20 12.09
CA ILE A 160 11.52 -18.38 11.75
C ILE A 160 10.85 -19.19 10.64
N LYS A 161 9.52 -19.36 10.73
CA LYS A 161 8.73 -20.16 9.78
C LYS A 161 8.21 -19.34 8.60
N ASN A 162 8.28 -18.02 8.66
CA ASN A 162 7.83 -17.15 7.58
C ASN A 162 8.81 -17.18 6.40
N GLU A 163 8.40 -17.75 5.26
CA GLU A 163 9.19 -17.76 4.03
C GLU A 163 9.41 -16.35 3.45
N GLU A 164 8.59 -15.37 3.83
CA GLU A 164 8.64 -13.99 3.33
C GLU A 164 9.42 -13.03 4.25
N ALA A 165 9.98 -13.52 5.37
CA ALA A 165 10.80 -12.71 6.27
C ALA A 165 12.05 -12.16 5.56
N THR A 166 12.27 -10.85 5.68
CA THR A 166 13.43 -10.16 5.11
C THR A 166 14.66 -10.27 6.02
N TYR A 167 15.85 -10.03 5.46
CA TYR A 167 17.11 -10.08 6.22
C TYR A 167 17.11 -9.03 7.35
N THR A 168 16.67 -7.81 7.05
CA THR A 168 16.59 -6.70 8.02
C THR A 168 15.64 -7.01 9.18
N GLU A 169 14.48 -7.62 8.92
CA GLU A 169 13.54 -8.03 9.97
C GLU A 169 14.15 -9.07 10.91
N LEU A 170 14.88 -10.05 10.36
CA LEU A 170 15.53 -11.09 11.14
C LEU A 170 16.70 -10.54 11.98
N VAL A 171 17.53 -9.65 11.41
CA VAL A 171 18.61 -8.99 12.14
C VAL A 171 18.07 -8.15 13.29
N LYS A 172 17.00 -7.37 13.04
CA LYS A 172 16.35 -6.55 14.08
C LYS A 172 15.78 -7.44 15.20
N ALA A 173 15.12 -8.54 14.85
CA ALA A 173 14.61 -9.51 15.83
C ALA A 173 15.74 -10.12 16.67
N ASN A 174 16.84 -10.56 16.03
CA ASN A 174 18.01 -11.09 16.71
C ASN A 174 18.58 -10.12 17.74
N LYS A 175 18.83 -8.87 17.33
CA LYS A 175 19.38 -7.84 18.21
C LYS A 175 18.45 -7.51 19.38
N THR A 176 17.14 -7.45 19.12
CA THR A 176 16.14 -7.15 20.16
C THR A 176 16.11 -8.24 21.23
N ILE A 177 16.16 -9.52 20.83
CA ILE A 177 16.20 -10.64 21.78
C ILE A 177 17.52 -10.65 22.56
N GLU A 178 18.67 -10.44 21.89
CA GLU A 178 19.98 -10.39 22.54
C GLU A 178 20.07 -9.28 23.61
N GLU A 179 19.59 -8.07 23.29
CA GLU A 179 19.54 -6.96 24.25
C GLU A 179 18.59 -7.25 25.43
N ALA A 180 17.43 -7.86 25.17
CA ALA A 180 16.48 -8.22 26.21
C ALA A 180 17.03 -9.30 27.15
N VAL A 181 17.71 -10.32 26.61
CA VAL A 181 18.40 -11.35 27.42
C VAL A 181 19.48 -10.72 28.30
N LYS A 182 20.30 -9.83 27.75
CA LYS A 182 21.34 -9.14 28.52
C LYS A 182 20.73 -8.29 29.65
N ASN A 183 19.67 -7.55 29.37
CA ASN A 183 18.96 -6.77 30.38
C ASN A 183 18.34 -7.67 31.46
N ALA A 184 17.76 -8.81 31.07
CA ALA A 184 17.22 -9.80 32.00
C ALA A 184 18.30 -10.37 32.93
N GLU A 185 19.48 -10.68 32.41
CA GLU A 185 20.63 -11.13 33.21
C GLU A 185 21.15 -10.04 34.16
N GLU A 186 21.20 -8.78 33.72
CA GLU A 186 21.58 -7.65 34.57
C GLU A 186 20.56 -7.40 35.69
N GLN A 187 19.25 -7.47 35.38
CA GLN A 187 18.18 -7.35 36.37
C GLN A 187 18.18 -8.53 37.34
N LYS A 188 18.38 -9.75 36.85
CA LYS A 188 18.58 -10.95 37.68
C LYS A 188 19.75 -10.74 38.64
N ASN A 189 20.91 -10.30 38.16
CA ASN A 189 22.07 -10.03 39.01
C ASN A 189 21.80 -8.94 40.05
N LYS A 190 21.01 -7.91 39.72
CA LYS A 190 20.58 -6.90 40.70
C LYS A 190 19.66 -7.48 41.77
N ILE A 191 18.68 -8.29 41.39
CA ILE A 191 17.75 -8.95 42.31
C ILE A 191 18.51 -9.97 43.19
N ASP A 192 19.36 -10.80 42.60
CA ASP A 192 20.24 -11.74 43.31
C ASP A 192 21.18 -11.02 44.27
N ASN A 193 21.80 -9.90 43.88
CA ASN A 193 22.67 -9.11 44.76
C ASN A 193 21.91 -8.36 45.86
N SER A 194 20.66 -7.95 45.60
CA SER A 194 19.77 -7.34 46.60
C SER A 194 19.37 -8.34 47.67
N ASN A 195 19.20 -9.62 47.29
CA ASN A 195 18.91 -10.71 48.22
C ASN A 195 20.17 -11.25 48.93
N SER A 196 21.33 -11.29 48.26
CA SER A 196 22.62 -11.69 48.86
C SER A 196 23.03 -10.81 50.04
N ASN A 197 22.76 -9.50 50.00
CA ASN A 197 23.05 -8.62 51.15
C ASN A 197 22.03 -8.75 52.28
N LYS A 198 20.77 -9.15 51.99
CA LYS A 198 19.76 -9.47 53.01
C LYS A 198 20.05 -10.80 53.71
N ASP A 199 20.49 -11.83 52.97
CA ASP A 199 20.84 -13.14 53.54
C ASP A 199 22.12 -13.10 54.38
N LYS A 200 23.10 -12.26 54.03
CA LYS A 200 24.33 -12.11 54.81
C LYS A 200 24.10 -11.35 56.12
N ASP A 201 23.26 -10.32 56.09
CA ASP A 201 22.84 -9.59 57.30
C ASP A 201 21.99 -10.48 58.22
N TYR A 202 21.06 -11.25 57.64
CA TYR A 202 20.24 -12.22 58.36
C TYR A 202 21.09 -13.33 59.01
N HIS A 203 22.03 -13.95 58.29
CA HIS A 203 22.90 -14.97 58.87
C HIS A 203 23.84 -14.44 59.95
N LEU A 204 24.38 -13.22 59.80
CA LEU A 204 25.17 -12.59 60.86
C LEU A 204 24.35 -12.30 62.12
N LYS A 205 23.09 -11.85 61.95
CA LYS A 205 22.17 -11.62 63.07
C LYS A 205 21.75 -12.91 63.77
N ILE A 206 21.56 -14.00 63.02
CA ILE A 206 21.33 -15.35 63.57
C ILE A 206 22.53 -15.77 64.43
N GLU A 207 23.73 -15.68 63.87
CA GLU A 207 24.96 -16.09 64.55
C GLU A 207 25.20 -15.28 65.84
N GLU A 208 24.89 -13.97 65.84
CA GLU A 208 24.91 -13.14 67.04
C GLU A 208 23.95 -13.62 68.13
N ILE A 209 22.69 -13.96 67.78
CA ILE A 209 21.69 -14.44 68.75
C ILE A 209 22.11 -15.82 69.29
N GLU A 210 22.55 -16.73 68.43
CA GLU A 210 23.02 -18.08 68.84
C GLU A 210 24.21 -17.98 69.81
N ASN A 211 25.19 -17.12 69.51
CA ASN A 211 26.32 -16.87 70.40
C ASN A 211 25.86 -16.30 71.74
N LYS A 212 24.90 -15.37 71.73
CA LYS A 212 24.36 -14.76 72.95
C LYS A 212 23.56 -15.75 73.81
N ILE A 213 22.77 -16.63 73.19
CA ILE A 213 22.11 -17.74 73.89
C ILE A 213 23.13 -18.66 74.56
N ASN A 214 24.19 -19.02 73.86
CA ASN A 214 25.25 -19.87 74.42
C ASN A 214 25.95 -19.19 75.61
N GLU A 215 26.21 -17.88 75.51
CA GLU A 215 26.74 -17.09 76.61
C GLU A 215 25.80 -17.09 77.83
N ILE A 216 24.51 -16.83 77.62
CA ILE A 216 23.49 -16.81 78.68
C ILE A 216 23.36 -18.18 79.36
N LYS A 217 23.31 -19.26 78.57
CA LYS A 217 23.22 -20.62 79.10
C LYS A 217 24.39 -20.95 80.02
N ASN A 218 25.60 -20.57 79.62
CA ASN A 218 26.80 -20.85 80.39
C ASN A 218 26.94 -19.94 81.61
N ASN A 219 26.70 -18.64 81.46
CA ASN A 219 27.02 -17.64 82.48
C ASN A 219 25.89 -17.44 83.50
N ILE A 220 24.63 -17.62 83.09
CA ILE A 220 23.46 -17.34 83.93
C ILE A 220 22.76 -18.65 84.29
N ILE A 221 22.35 -19.44 83.31
CA ILE A 221 21.49 -20.60 83.59
C ILE A 221 22.26 -21.71 84.32
N ASN A 222 23.37 -22.18 83.76
CA ASN A 222 24.12 -23.31 84.32
C ASN A 222 24.69 -23.01 85.71
N ASN A 223 25.24 -21.80 85.92
CA ASN A 223 25.78 -21.38 87.20
C ASN A 223 24.75 -21.34 88.34
N ASN A 224 23.47 -21.13 88.02
CA ASN A 224 22.41 -20.99 89.03
C ASN A 224 21.55 -22.25 89.19
N LYS A 225 21.57 -23.18 88.21
CA LYS A 225 20.78 -24.43 88.25
C LYS A 225 21.35 -25.49 89.21
N GLU A 226 22.66 -25.44 89.51
CA GLU A 226 23.34 -26.47 90.31
C GLU A 226 23.02 -26.40 91.83
N ASN A 227 22.44 -25.30 92.31
CA ASN A 227 22.24 -25.07 93.76
C ASN A 227 20.92 -25.62 94.34
N ASN A 228 20.04 -26.22 93.53
CA ASN A 228 18.73 -26.74 93.96
C ASN A 228 17.84 -25.73 94.73
N ASP A 229 18.12 -24.43 94.61
CA ASP A 229 17.35 -23.37 95.25
C ASP A 229 16.12 -23.04 94.40
N GLU A 230 14.94 -23.24 94.98
CA GLU A 230 13.64 -23.11 94.31
C GLU A 230 13.38 -21.66 93.85
N LYS A 231 13.82 -20.66 94.64
CA LYS A 231 13.64 -19.23 94.35
C LYS A 231 14.57 -18.77 93.23
N LEU A 232 15.81 -19.27 93.21
CA LEU A 232 16.76 -19.03 92.10
C LEU A 232 16.26 -19.61 90.78
N ASN A 233 15.69 -20.82 90.82
CA ASN A 233 15.11 -21.46 89.64
C ASN A 233 13.87 -20.70 89.11
N GLU A 234 13.09 -20.10 90.01
CA GLU A 234 11.95 -19.24 89.63
C GLU A 234 12.42 -17.94 88.95
N ILE A 235 13.46 -17.29 89.48
CA ILE A 235 14.02 -16.05 88.92
C ILE A 235 14.49 -16.24 87.47
N ILE A 236 15.15 -17.36 87.16
CA ILE A 236 15.69 -17.60 85.81
C ILE A 236 14.68 -18.22 84.83
N LYS A 237 13.48 -18.57 85.30
CA LYS A 237 12.52 -19.39 84.54
C LYS A 237 12.10 -18.76 83.22
N ASP A 238 11.72 -17.48 83.23
CA ASP A 238 11.22 -16.81 82.02
C ASP A 238 12.30 -16.71 80.94
N LEU A 239 13.56 -16.51 81.34
CA LEU A 239 14.71 -16.52 80.44
C LEU A 239 14.98 -17.92 79.86
N VAL A 240 14.85 -18.96 80.67
CA VAL A 240 14.97 -20.37 80.22
C VAL A 240 13.84 -20.71 79.24
N ASP A 241 12.60 -20.41 79.59
CA ASP A 241 11.43 -20.71 78.75
C ASP A 241 11.49 -19.97 77.41
N PHE A 242 11.98 -18.73 77.39
CA PHE A 242 12.19 -17.98 76.15
C PHE A 242 13.31 -18.58 75.29
N ILE A 243 14.45 -18.93 75.90
CA ILE A 243 15.57 -19.57 75.20
C ILE A 243 15.13 -20.91 74.59
N ASP A 244 14.40 -21.74 75.32
CA ASP A 244 13.92 -23.05 74.83
C ASP A 244 12.92 -22.90 73.66
N GLN A 245 12.22 -21.78 73.56
CA GLN A 245 11.34 -21.50 72.42
C GLN A 245 12.12 -21.21 71.13
N ILE A 246 13.27 -20.54 71.22
CA ILE A 246 14.01 -20.05 70.05
C ILE A 246 15.25 -20.89 69.72
N ASP A 247 15.87 -21.55 70.70
CA ASP A 247 17.08 -22.34 70.53
C ASP A 247 16.88 -23.50 69.54
N GLY A 248 17.81 -23.60 68.58
CA GLY A 248 17.70 -24.54 67.45
C GLY A 248 16.58 -24.24 66.43
N LYS A 249 15.80 -23.18 66.63
CA LYS A 249 14.71 -22.72 65.73
C LYS A 249 14.90 -21.29 65.23
N ILE A 250 15.99 -20.61 65.58
CA ILE A 250 16.28 -19.23 65.14
C ILE A 250 16.22 -19.11 63.61
N ASN A 251 16.72 -20.12 62.89
CA ASN A 251 16.76 -20.17 61.43
C ASN A 251 15.37 -20.31 60.78
N GLN A 252 14.33 -20.53 61.61
CA GLN A 252 12.92 -20.61 61.22
C GLN A 252 12.15 -19.34 61.58
N ILE A 253 12.80 -18.37 62.25
CA ILE A 253 12.22 -17.07 62.58
C ILE A 253 12.27 -16.18 61.33
N ASP A 254 11.15 -15.52 61.07
CA ASP A 254 11.01 -14.52 60.00
C ASP A 254 12.15 -13.48 60.07
N PRO A 255 12.91 -13.25 58.96
CA PRO A 255 13.99 -12.26 58.91
C PRO A 255 13.62 -10.88 59.46
N ASP A 256 12.39 -10.43 59.24
CA ASP A 256 11.94 -9.11 59.68
C ASP A 256 11.64 -9.07 61.20
N LYS A 257 11.61 -10.22 61.87
CA LYS A 257 11.34 -10.36 63.33
C LYS A 257 12.57 -10.71 64.15
N ILE A 258 13.73 -10.91 63.53
CA ILE A 258 14.97 -11.27 64.25
C ILE A 258 15.42 -10.16 65.21
N ASP A 259 15.38 -8.91 64.77
CA ASP A 259 15.80 -7.77 65.60
C ASP A 259 14.84 -7.56 66.79
N GLU A 260 13.55 -7.85 66.60
CA GLU A 260 12.55 -7.87 67.67
C GLU A 260 12.88 -8.95 68.72
N LYS A 261 13.14 -10.19 68.27
CA LYS A 261 13.48 -11.31 69.16
C LYS A 261 14.80 -11.13 69.89
N LYS A 262 15.80 -10.51 69.24
CA LYS A 262 17.07 -10.12 69.88
C LYS A 262 16.83 -9.16 71.04
N LYS A 263 16.00 -8.14 70.82
CA LYS A 263 15.67 -7.14 71.84
C LYS A 263 14.90 -7.74 73.02
N GLU A 264 13.99 -8.68 72.74
CA GLU A 264 13.24 -9.42 73.77
C GLU A 264 14.20 -10.25 74.65
N LEU A 265 15.15 -10.97 74.04
CA LEU A 265 16.20 -11.71 74.75
C LEU A 265 17.05 -10.79 75.65
N GLU A 266 17.49 -9.65 75.11
CA GLU A 266 18.32 -8.69 75.85
C GLU A 266 17.60 -8.10 77.06
N ASN A 267 16.32 -7.78 76.91
CA ASN A 267 15.50 -7.28 78.02
C ASN A 267 15.32 -8.34 79.11
N LEU A 268 15.04 -9.60 78.73
CA LEU A 268 14.91 -10.71 79.69
C LEU A 268 16.20 -10.98 80.45
N VAL A 269 17.36 -10.88 79.79
CA VAL A 269 18.66 -11.02 80.45
C VAL A 269 18.88 -9.92 81.49
N ILE A 270 18.59 -8.66 81.14
CA ILE A 270 18.74 -7.53 82.06
C ILE A 270 17.82 -7.70 83.27
N ASP A 271 16.55 -8.05 83.05
CA ASP A 271 15.59 -8.26 84.12
C ASP A 271 16.01 -9.41 85.05
N THR A 272 16.41 -10.54 84.47
CA THR A 272 16.91 -11.70 85.22
C THR A 272 18.15 -11.35 86.05
N GLN A 273 19.10 -10.60 85.47
CA GLN A 273 20.31 -10.19 86.18
C GLN A 273 20.00 -9.27 87.36
N ASN A 274 19.10 -8.30 87.18
CA ASN A 274 18.68 -7.42 88.27
C ASN A 274 18.01 -8.20 89.42
N LYS A 275 17.17 -9.19 89.09
CA LYS A 275 16.54 -10.09 90.07
C LYS A 275 17.58 -10.95 90.80
N LEU A 276 18.58 -11.49 90.10
CA LEU A 276 19.69 -12.23 90.71
C LEU A 276 20.54 -11.36 91.64
N ASP A 277 20.86 -10.14 91.23
CA ASP A 277 21.63 -9.20 92.06
C ASP A 277 20.86 -8.83 93.33
N SER A 278 19.54 -8.64 93.24
CA SER A 278 18.66 -8.42 94.40
C SER A 278 18.65 -9.64 95.33
N TYR A 279 18.50 -10.86 94.78
CA TYR A 279 18.53 -12.10 95.54
C TYR A 279 19.86 -12.28 96.28
N ASN A 280 20.99 -12.06 95.62
CA ASN A 280 22.31 -12.18 96.23
C ASN A 280 22.50 -11.19 97.38
N LYS A 281 22.02 -9.95 97.21
CA LYS A 281 22.04 -8.93 98.26
C LYS A 281 21.17 -9.30 99.45
N GLU A 282 19.97 -9.83 99.22
CA GLU A 282 19.09 -10.34 100.29
C GLU A 282 19.75 -11.48 101.07
N LYS A 283 20.42 -12.40 100.35
CA LYS A 283 21.14 -13.53 100.94
C LYS A 283 22.32 -13.07 101.80
N GLU A 284 23.09 -12.09 101.31
CA GLU A 284 24.18 -11.49 102.07
C GLU A 284 23.67 -10.81 103.33
N GLN A 285 22.64 -9.96 103.23
CA GLN A 285 22.01 -9.30 104.37
C GLN A 285 21.47 -10.28 105.42
N SER A 286 20.86 -11.38 104.98
CA SER A 286 20.38 -12.43 105.88
C SER A 286 21.53 -13.16 106.56
N SER A 287 22.61 -13.45 105.83
CA SER A 287 23.82 -14.04 106.40
C SER A 287 24.46 -13.12 107.45
N ASP A 288 24.53 -11.82 107.17
CA ASP A 288 25.03 -10.81 108.11
C ASP A 288 24.16 -10.75 109.36
N LYS A 289 22.83 -10.73 109.21
CA LYS A 289 21.90 -10.79 110.34
C LYS A 289 22.11 -12.05 111.19
N TYR A 290 22.33 -13.21 110.56
CA TYR A 290 22.67 -14.44 111.28
C TYR A 290 23.97 -14.29 112.08
N ASN A 291 25.00 -13.68 111.49
CA ASN A 291 26.28 -13.43 112.16
C ASN A 291 26.16 -12.43 113.33
N GLU A 292 25.29 -11.44 113.21
CA GLU A 292 24.96 -10.54 114.32
C GLU A 292 24.32 -11.30 115.48
N ILE A 293 23.39 -12.23 115.21
CA ILE A 293 22.77 -13.09 116.24
C ILE A 293 23.80 -13.99 116.92
N ILE A 294 24.75 -14.55 116.17
CA ILE A 294 25.87 -15.33 116.74
C ILE A 294 26.74 -14.45 117.65
N SER A 295 27.03 -13.22 117.22
CA SER A 295 27.80 -12.25 118.01
C SER A 295 27.06 -11.88 119.30
N GLU A 296 25.75 -11.68 119.23
CA GLU A 296 24.90 -11.42 120.38
C GLU A 296 24.90 -12.62 121.36
N LYS A 297 24.84 -13.85 120.84
CA LYS A 297 24.99 -15.07 121.65
C LYS A 297 26.33 -15.09 122.41
N ASP A 298 27.43 -14.72 121.76
CA ASP A 298 28.74 -14.71 122.41
C ASP A 298 28.85 -13.61 123.48
N GLU A 299 28.24 -12.46 123.24
CA GLU A 299 28.14 -11.37 124.23
C GLU A 299 27.32 -11.80 125.46
N ILE A 300 26.15 -12.43 125.25
CA ILE A 300 25.34 -12.99 126.34
C ILE A 300 26.16 -14.02 127.11
N SER A 301 26.79 -14.99 126.43
CA SER A 301 27.60 -16.04 127.05
C SER A 301 28.77 -15.48 127.88
N LYS A 302 29.36 -14.35 127.47
CA LYS A 302 30.43 -13.64 128.21
C LYS A 302 29.94 -12.93 129.47
N ASN A 303 28.70 -12.41 129.45
CA ASN A 303 28.11 -11.66 130.56
C ASN A 303 27.47 -12.57 131.64
N LEU A 304 27.30 -13.86 131.36
CA LEU A 304 26.84 -14.86 132.34
C LEU A 304 27.91 -15.16 133.41
N THR A 305 27.51 -15.17 134.68
CA THR A 305 28.41 -15.38 135.83
C THR A 305 28.43 -16.85 136.29
N GLU A 306 29.30 -17.21 137.26
CA GLU A 306 29.34 -18.59 137.82
C GLU A 306 27.98 -19.09 138.36
N LYS A 307 27.05 -18.19 138.70
CA LYS A 307 25.69 -18.55 139.14
C LYS A 307 24.75 -18.98 138.00
N ASP A 308 25.08 -18.65 136.76
CA ASP A 308 24.26 -18.88 135.57
C ASP A 308 24.85 -19.97 134.66
N GLN A 309 25.75 -20.80 135.22
CA GLN A 309 26.56 -21.75 134.45
C GLN A 309 25.71 -22.79 133.70
N ASP A 310 24.56 -23.19 134.25
CA ASP A 310 23.63 -24.11 133.58
C ASP A 310 22.99 -23.49 132.33
N LEU A 311 22.55 -22.22 132.42
CA LEU A 311 22.02 -21.45 131.28
C LEU A 311 23.08 -21.21 130.21
N LYS A 312 24.33 -20.98 130.63
CA LYS A 312 25.47 -20.84 129.72
C LYS A 312 25.73 -22.12 128.92
N ASN A 313 25.74 -23.27 129.61
CA ASN A 313 25.91 -24.57 128.96
C ASN A 313 24.73 -24.90 128.02
N GLU A 314 23.50 -24.55 128.40
CA GLU A 314 22.30 -24.72 127.54
C GLU A 314 22.37 -23.85 126.27
N LEU A 315 22.76 -22.57 126.40
CA LEU A 315 22.94 -21.66 125.27
C LEU A 315 24.00 -22.18 124.29
N ASP A 316 25.16 -22.60 124.80
CA ASP A 316 26.24 -23.14 123.96
C ASP A 316 25.84 -24.47 123.29
N GLN A 317 25.12 -25.36 123.99
CA GLN A 317 24.61 -26.61 123.40
C GLN A 317 23.49 -26.41 122.37
N ALA A 318 22.65 -25.39 122.54
CA ALA A 318 21.57 -25.09 121.61
C ALA A 318 22.14 -24.51 120.30
N PHE A 319 23.10 -23.58 120.40
CA PHE A 319 23.78 -23.01 119.24
C PHE A 319 24.75 -23.98 118.57
N SER A 320 25.31 -24.98 119.27
CA SER A 320 26.15 -26.01 118.65
C SER A 320 25.42 -26.89 117.65
N LYS A 321 24.08 -26.82 117.58
CA LYS A 321 23.24 -27.53 116.59
C LYS A 321 22.87 -26.67 115.39
N LEU A 322 23.23 -25.39 115.40
CA LEU A 322 23.02 -24.46 114.30
C LEU A 322 24.28 -24.35 113.43
N PRO A 323 24.14 -23.95 112.15
CA PRO A 323 25.29 -23.75 111.27
C PRO A 323 26.25 -22.69 111.82
N THR A 324 27.54 -22.88 111.62
CA THR A 324 28.54 -21.84 111.87
C THR A 324 28.42 -20.68 110.87
N PRO A 325 28.99 -19.50 111.17
CA PRO A 325 29.08 -18.37 110.22
C PRO A 325 29.70 -18.71 108.85
N GLU A 326 30.53 -19.75 108.78
CA GLU A 326 31.11 -20.20 107.51
C GLU A 326 30.14 -21.14 106.79
N GLU A 327 29.51 -22.07 107.50
CA GLU A 327 28.54 -23.02 106.93
C GLU A 327 27.25 -22.34 106.47
N ILE A 328 26.87 -21.19 107.05
CA ILE A 328 25.64 -20.46 106.68
C ILE A 328 25.73 -19.84 105.28
N LYS A 329 26.94 -19.51 104.80
CA LYS A 329 27.16 -18.89 103.47
C LYS A 329 26.77 -19.84 102.33
N ASP A 330 26.96 -21.14 102.57
CA ASP A 330 26.66 -22.20 101.61
C ASP A 330 25.18 -22.65 101.66
N LYS A 331 24.36 -22.03 102.52
CA LYS A 331 22.91 -22.32 102.62
C LYS A 331 22.09 -21.51 101.63
N THR A 332 20.92 -22.00 101.28
CA THR A 332 19.92 -21.25 100.49
C THR A 332 19.33 -20.11 101.33
N LEU A 333 18.78 -19.07 100.69
CA LEU A 333 18.18 -17.94 101.42
C LEU A 333 17.12 -18.41 102.43
N SER A 334 16.24 -19.33 102.02
CA SER A 334 15.19 -19.89 102.88
C SER A 334 15.76 -20.67 104.08
N GLU A 335 16.83 -21.43 103.88
CA GLU A 335 17.51 -22.13 104.99
C GLU A 335 18.19 -21.13 105.95
N ILE A 336 18.74 -20.03 105.43
CA ILE A 336 19.34 -18.98 106.27
C ILE A 336 18.26 -18.32 107.13
N GLU A 337 17.14 -17.92 106.53
CA GLU A 337 16.00 -17.34 107.25
C GLU A 337 15.43 -18.30 108.31
N GLU A 338 15.35 -19.61 108.01
CA GLU A 338 14.93 -20.61 109.00
C GLU A 338 15.91 -20.70 110.19
N ASN A 339 17.21 -20.67 109.92
CA ASN A 339 18.23 -20.71 110.97
C ASN A 339 18.30 -19.42 111.79
N ILE A 340 18.08 -18.26 111.18
CA ILE A 340 17.86 -16.99 111.89
C ILE A 340 16.71 -17.14 112.88
N ASN A 341 15.55 -17.61 112.41
CA ASN A 341 14.38 -17.80 113.28
C ASN A 341 14.67 -18.78 114.43
N LYS A 342 15.41 -19.88 114.18
CA LYS A 342 15.81 -20.82 115.25
C LYS A 342 16.75 -20.15 116.25
N ALA A 343 17.75 -19.42 115.78
CA ALA A 343 18.73 -18.73 116.60
C ALA A 343 18.10 -17.62 117.46
N GLU A 344 17.23 -16.79 116.87
CA GLU A 344 16.48 -15.75 117.57
C GLU A 344 15.58 -16.36 118.66
N ASN A 345 14.86 -17.44 118.37
CA ASN A 345 14.03 -18.13 119.37
C ASN A 345 14.85 -18.65 120.56
N ILE A 346 16.05 -19.20 120.33
CA ILE A 346 16.94 -19.66 121.40
C ILE A 346 17.40 -18.46 122.25
N LEU A 347 17.82 -17.36 121.62
CA LEU A 347 18.23 -16.17 122.36
C LEU A 347 17.09 -15.57 123.17
N THR A 348 15.88 -15.51 122.61
CA THR A 348 14.70 -14.99 123.32
C THR A 348 14.37 -15.84 124.54
N ASP A 349 14.38 -17.18 124.43
CA ASP A 349 14.13 -18.06 125.60
C ASP A 349 15.17 -17.86 126.72
N ILE A 350 16.45 -17.72 126.35
CA ILE A 350 17.54 -17.46 127.32
C ILE A 350 17.40 -16.06 127.95
N LYS A 351 17.09 -15.02 127.16
CA LYS A 351 16.84 -13.65 127.65
C LYS A 351 15.64 -13.59 128.59
N ASP A 352 14.55 -14.27 128.25
CA ASP A 352 13.34 -14.35 129.08
C ASP A 352 13.62 -15.04 130.42
N ARG A 353 14.45 -16.09 130.43
CA ARG A 353 14.86 -16.78 131.65
C ARG A 353 15.84 -15.95 132.50
N LEU A 354 16.71 -15.15 131.88
CA LEU A 354 17.56 -14.17 132.57
C LEU A 354 16.76 -13.02 133.20
N GLY A 355 15.67 -12.61 132.57
CA GLY A 355 14.74 -11.58 133.08
C GLY A 355 13.88 -12.03 134.27
N ASN A 356 13.76 -13.34 134.55
CA ASN A 356 12.76 -13.90 135.46
C ASN A 356 13.19 -14.11 136.92
N ASN A 357 14.28 -13.48 137.39
CA ASN A 357 14.59 -13.37 138.84
C ASN A 357 13.76 -12.29 139.58
N GLY A 358 12.70 -11.77 138.98
CA GLY A 358 11.82 -10.78 139.63
C GLY A 358 10.43 -10.65 139.02
N SER A 359 9.50 -11.49 139.47
CA SER A 359 8.05 -11.25 139.59
C SER A 359 7.16 -11.21 138.31
N SER A 360 6.37 -12.27 138.17
CA SER A 360 4.92 -12.30 137.87
C SER A 360 4.34 -11.38 136.76
N ASN A 361 4.14 -11.92 135.53
CA ASN A 361 2.81 -12.17 134.92
C ASN A 361 2.93 -12.64 133.46
N ASN A 362 2.37 -13.81 133.15
CA ASN A 362 2.30 -14.42 131.81
C ASN A 362 1.35 -13.66 130.85
N ASN A 363 1.79 -12.54 130.26
CA ASN A 363 1.03 -11.86 129.19
C ASN A 363 1.87 -11.06 128.16
N SER A 364 3.21 -11.11 128.17
CA SER A 364 4.06 -10.27 127.30
C SER A 364 4.15 -10.78 125.85
N GLY A 365 4.49 -12.05 125.62
CA GLY A 365 4.78 -12.56 124.26
C GLY A 365 3.59 -12.60 123.29
N TYR A 366 2.34 -12.66 123.79
CA TYR A 366 1.16 -12.54 122.94
C TYR A 366 0.87 -11.08 122.54
N GLN A 367 1.04 -10.15 123.48
CA GLN A 367 0.91 -8.71 123.20
C GLN A 367 1.99 -8.23 122.23
N GLU A 368 3.20 -8.76 122.34
CA GLU A 368 4.31 -8.46 121.44
C GLU A 368 4.04 -8.95 120.00
N LYS A 369 3.48 -10.15 119.83
CA LYS A 369 3.04 -10.66 118.51
C LYS A 369 1.87 -9.88 117.92
N ILE A 370 0.90 -9.46 118.75
CA ILE A 370 -0.16 -8.54 118.32
C ILE A 370 0.45 -7.24 117.83
N GLN A 371 1.45 -6.71 118.55
CA GLN A 371 2.12 -5.48 118.17
C GLN A 371 2.89 -5.64 116.86
N GLN A 372 3.62 -6.74 116.66
CA GLN A 372 4.29 -7.04 115.38
C GLN A 372 3.33 -7.09 114.20
N LEU A 373 2.15 -7.71 114.35
CA LEU A 373 1.14 -7.73 113.29
C LEU A 373 0.58 -6.33 113.02
N LYS A 374 0.32 -5.53 114.06
CA LYS A 374 -0.13 -4.14 113.91
C LYS A 374 0.91 -3.27 113.22
N ASP A 375 2.17 -3.40 113.60
CA ASP A 375 3.28 -2.66 113.02
C ASP A 375 3.44 -3.04 111.54
N LYS A 376 3.32 -4.33 111.20
CA LYS A 376 3.39 -4.78 109.81
C LYS A 376 2.22 -4.30 108.96
N ILE A 377 1.01 -4.31 109.51
CA ILE A 377 -0.18 -3.74 108.87
C ILE A 377 0.00 -2.23 108.64
N ALA A 378 0.52 -1.50 109.64
CA ALA A 378 0.79 -0.08 109.53
C ALA A 378 1.84 0.21 108.46
N GLU A 379 2.94 -0.56 108.44
CA GLU A 379 4.01 -0.46 107.44
C GLU A 379 3.47 -0.66 106.02
N ILE A 380 2.70 -1.74 105.78
CA ILE A 380 2.12 -2.03 104.46
C ILE A 380 1.16 -0.92 104.02
N LYS A 381 0.34 -0.40 104.95
CA LYS A 381 -0.55 0.72 104.66
C LYS A 381 0.23 1.97 104.27
N GLU A 382 1.25 2.33 105.03
CA GLU A 382 2.02 3.55 104.84
C GLU A 382 2.88 3.50 103.57
N ASN A 383 3.53 2.35 103.32
CA ASN A 383 4.55 2.24 102.28
C ASN A 383 4.02 1.73 100.93
N ILE A 384 2.86 1.07 100.90
CA ILE A 384 2.35 0.44 99.66
C ILE A 384 0.92 0.88 99.36
N LEU A 385 -0.01 0.70 100.30
CA LEU A 385 -1.43 0.94 99.98
C LEU A 385 -1.74 2.44 99.88
N ASN A 386 -1.32 3.27 100.84
CA ASN A 386 -1.60 4.70 100.85
C ASN A 386 -0.96 5.47 99.67
N PRO A 387 0.32 5.21 99.28
CA PRO A 387 0.92 5.88 98.14
C PRO A 387 0.20 5.61 96.82
N ASN A 388 -0.42 4.45 96.68
CA ASN A 388 -1.08 4.02 95.44
C ASN A 388 -2.62 4.14 95.47
N LYS A 389 -3.20 4.55 96.61
CA LYS A 389 -4.66 4.62 96.85
C LYS A 389 -5.43 5.54 95.88
N ASN A 390 -4.72 6.46 95.23
CA ASN A 390 -5.28 7.44 94.29
C ASN A 390 -4.70 7.29 92.88
N SER A 391 -4.16 6.12 92.51
CA SER A 391 -3.50 5.94 91.21
C SER A 391 -4.42 6.17 90.01
N ASN A 392 -5.76 6.07 90.19
CA ASN A 392 -6.78 6.11 89.14
C ASN A 392 -6.53 5.12 87.99
N ASP A 393 -5.57 4.19 88.12
CA ASP A 393 -5.25 3.17 87.12
C ASP A 393 -5.82 1.82 87.57
N PRO A 394 -6.78 1.24 86.81
CA PRO A 394 -7.40 -0.03 87.16
C PRO A 394 -6.38 -1.17 87.35
N LYS A 395 -5.23 -1.13 86.67
CA LYS A 395 -4.21 -2.17 86.77
C LYS A 395 -3.45 -2.10 88.08
N VAL A 396 -3.20 -0.88 88.59
CA VAL A 396 -2.59 -0.68 89.90
C VAL A 396 -3.55 -1.14 91.00
N ASP A 397 -4.84 -0.84 90.87
CA ASP A 397 -5.87 -1.33 91.80
C ASP A 397 -5.96 -2.87 91.80
N GLU A 398 -5.88 -3.50 90.62
CA GLU A 398 -5.82 -4.96 90.47
C GLU A 398 -4.60 -5.55 91.21
N ILE A 399 -3.41 -4.98 91.00
CA ILE A 399 -2.17 -5.43 91.66
C ILE A 399 -2.28 -5.36 93.19
N LEU A 400 -2.94 -4.32 93.72
CA LEU A 400 -3.06 -4.07 95.17
C LEU A 400 -4.18 -4.86 95.86
N THR A 401 -5.10 -5.47 95.09
CA THR A 401 -6.38 -5.98 95.61
C THR A 401 -6.20 -7.04 96.70
N ASP A 402 -5.36 -8.06 96.46
CA ASP A 402 -5.18 -9.17 97.40
C ASP A 402 -4.54 -8.72 98.72
N LEU A 403 -3.51 -7.86 98.64
CA LEU A 403 -2.85 -7.27 99.80
C LEU A 403 -3.80 -6.36 100.59
N THR A 404 -4.58 -5.54 99.88
CA THR A 404 -5.60 -4.65 100.49
C THR A 404 -6.65 -5.45 101.24
N ASN A 405 -7.16 -6.53 100.63
CA ASN A 405 -8.16 -7.41 101.23
C ASN A 405 -7.63 -8.06 102.50
N LEU A 406 -6.39 -8.59 102.47
CA LEU A 406 -5.80 -9.22 103.64
C LEU A 406 -5.58 -8.21 104.77
N VAL A 407 -4.96 -7.06 104.48
CA VAL A 407 -4.74 -5.97 105.45
C VAL A 407 -6.04 -5.52 106.10
N ASN A 408 -7.08 -5.24 105.31
CA ASN A 408 -8.39 -4.82 105.83
C ASN A 408 -9.09 -5.92 106.64
N SER A 409 -8.83 -7.19 106.34
CA SER A 409 -9.40 -8.31 107.09
C SER A 409 -8.81 -8.45 108.49
N LEU A 410 -7.56 -7.99 108.70
CA LEU A 410 -6.79 -8.13 109.93
C LEU A 410 -6.81 -6.88 110.82
N ASP A 411 -6.85 -5.70 110.21
CA ASP A 411 -6.84 -4.40 110.88
C ASP A 411 -7.97 -4.25 111.91
N GLY A 412 -7.60 -4.00 113.17
CA GLY A 412 -8.53 -3.88 114.30
C GLY A 412 -9.07 -5.22 114.84
N LYS A 413 -8.67 -6.35 114.26
CA LYS A 413 -9.08 -7.71 114.69
C LYS A 413 -7.91 -8.54 115.21
N GLU A 414 -6.74 -7.95 115.40
CA GLU A 414 -5.50 -8.65 115.75
C GLU A 414 -5.63 -9.39 117.09
N SER A 415 -6.33 -8.77 118.05
CA SER A 415 -6.61 -9.35 119.38
C SER A 415 -7.59 -10.54 119.39
N THR A 416 -8.20 -10.86 118.25
CA THR A 416 -9.10 -12.02 118.09
C THR A 416 -8.39 -13.26 117.57
N LEU A 417 -7.13 -13.13 117.15
CA LEU A 417 -6.31 -14.20 116.58
C LEU A 417 -5.48 -14.89 117.67
N THR A 418 -5.29 -16.20 117.55
CA THR A 418 -4.34 -16.95 118.39
C THR A 418 -2.89 -16.62 117.97
N SER A 419 -1.91 -16.83 118.86
CA SER A 419 -0.49 -16.61 118.55
C SER A 419 0.00 -17.35 117.29
N GLN A 420 -0.56 -18.53 116.99
CA GLN A 420 -0.22 -19.30 115.79
C GLN A 420 -0.83 -18.68 114.53
N GLN A 421 -2.08 -18.22 114.61
CA GLN A 421 -2.74 -17.51 113.50
C GLN A 421 -2.07 -16.17 113.23
N ILE A 422 -1.59 -15.46 114.25
CA ILE A 422 -0.82 -14.21 114.09
C ILE A 422 0.44 -14.47 113.27
N ASN A 423 1.25 -15.46 113.65
CA ASN A 423 2.47 -15.80 112.91
C ASN A 423 2.17 -16.17 111.45
N GLN A 424 1.14 -16.98 111.19
CA GLN A 424 0.71 -17.32 109.83
C GLN A 424 0.30 -16.08 109.03
N LYS A 425 -0.45 -15.15 109.63
CA LYS A 425 -0.88 -13.92 108.96
C LYS A 425 0.24 -12.93 108.70
N ILE A 426 1.24 -12.87 109.58
CA ILE A 426 2.47 -12.11 109.31
C ILE A 426 3.20 -12.70 108.10
N THR A 427 3.36 -14.03 108.01
CA THR A 427 3.98 -14.67 106.85
C THR A 427 3.18 -14.43 105.56
N GLU A 428 1.86 -14.60 105.58
CA GLU A 428 1.00 -14.30 104.42
C GLU A 428 1.12 -12.84 103.97
N LEU A 429 1.15 -11.88 104.91
CA LEU A 429 1.36 -10.47 104.62
C LEU A 429 2.73 -10.22 103.98
N ILE A 430 3.82 -10.81 104.51
CA ILE A 430 5.16 -10.67 103.94
C ILE A 430 5.21 -11.21 102.51
N THR A 431 4.66 -12.40 102.26
CA THR A 431 4.64 -13.00 100.92
C THR A 431 3.85 -12.14 99.92
N LEU A 432 2.64 -11.70 100.30
CA LEU A 432 1.83 -10.83 99.45
C LEU A 432 2.46 -9.45 99.25
N GLU A 433 3.11 -8.90 100.28
CA GLU A 433 3.83 -7.63 100.20
C GLU A 433 4.94 -7.69 99.15
N SER A 434 5.80 -8.72 99.21
CA SER A 434 6.90 -8.90 98.26
C SER A 434 6.38 -9.08 96.83
N SER A 435 5.38 -9.94 96.63
CA SER A 435 4.77 -10.14 95.30
C SER A 435 4.11 -8.87 94.75
N THR A 436 3.45 -8.10 95.62
CA THR A 436 2.81 -6.83 95.23
C THR A 436 3.85 -5.77 94.84
N LYS A 437 4.94 -5.67 95.60
CA LYS A 437 6.07 -4.77 95.29
C LYS A 437 6.72 -5.11 93.95
N GLU A 438 6.92 -6.39 93.67
CA GLU A 438 7.48 -6.84 92.39
C GLU A 438 6.57 -6.46 91.21
N LYS A 439 5.27 -6.77 91.30
CA LYS A 439 4.29 -6.41 90.26
C LYS A 439 4.16 -4.90 90.06
N LEU A 440 4.21 -4.10 91.12
CA LEU A 440 4.22 -2.63 91.02
C LEU A 440 5.49 -2.12 90.34
N ASN A 441 6.65 -2.70 90.64
CA ASN A 441 7.91 -2.35 89.98
C ASN A 441 7.86 -2.71 88.48
N GLU A 442 7.34 -3.89 88.13
CA GLU A 442 7.18 -4.30 86.74
C GLU A 442 6.24 -3.35 85.97
N TYR A 443 5.08 -3.03 86.56
CA TYR A 443 4.15 -2.03 85.99
C TYR A 443 4.84 -0.66 85.80
N ASN A 444 5.57 -0.16 86.80
CA ASN A 444 6.26 1.13 86.71
C ASN A 444 7.37 1.12 85.64
N ASN A 445 8.10 0.01 85.51
CA ASN A 445 9.10 -0.17 84.48
C ASN A 445 8.47 -0.17 83.08
N GLN A 446 7.37 -0.90 82.88
CA GLN A 446 6.61 -0.89 81.62
C GLN A 446 6.09 0.51 81.29
N LYS A 447 5.50 1.20 82.26
CA LYS A 447 5.01 2.58 82.09
C LYS A 447 6.15 3.53 81.69
N ASN A 448 7.30 3.46 82.35
CA ASN A 448 8.46 4.28 82.02
C ASN A 448 9.02 3.97 80.63
N ASN A 449 9.07 2.70 80.23
CA ASN A 449 9.49 2.29 78.89
C ASN A 449 8.55 2.86 77.81
N ASN A 450 7.23 2.78 78.02
CA ASN A 450 6.24 3.34 77.09
C ASN A 450 6.32 4.88 77.04
N LEU A 451 6.54 5.56 78.18
CA LEU A 451 6.80 7.01 78.19
C LEU A 451 8.05 7.38 77.36
N ASN A 452 9.13 6.61 77.50
CA ASN A 452 10.34 6.81 76.69
C ASN A 452 10.08 6.57 75.21
N GLN A 453 9.31 5.54 74.85
CA GLN A 453 8.92 5.27 73.48
C GLN A 453 8.08 6.41 72.90
N TYR A 454 7.09 6.92 73.63
CA TYR A 454 6.27 8.05 73.22
C TYR A 454 7.10 9.32 72.97
N ASN A 455 8.07 9.60 73.86
CA ASN A 455 9.01 10.71 73.70
C ASN A 455 9.88 10.56 72.45
N ASN A 456 10.30 9.33 72.14
CA ASN A 456 11.05 9.06 70.91
C ASN A 456 10.19 9.24 69.65
N THR A 457 8.91 8.84 69.69
CA THR A 457 7.96 9.11 68.60
C THR A 457 7.77 10.62 68.35
N HIS A 458 7.72 11.45 69.39
CA HIS A 458 7.69 12.91 69.24
C HIS A 458 8.97 13.47 68.60
N LYS A 459 10.16 12.94 68.98
CA LYS A 459 11.42 13.31 68.31
C LYS A 459 11.43 12.91 66.84
N GLU A 460 10.90 11.73 66.51
CA GLU A 460 10.76 11.27 65.13
C GLU A 460 9.84 12.20 64.32
N LYS A 461 8.70 12.61 64.90
CA LYS A 461 7.81 13.60 64.31
C LYS A 461 8.53 14.93 64.04
N ASP A 462 9.36 15.40 64.97
CA ASP A 462 10.11 16.65 64.77
C ASP A 462 11.17 16.52 63.66
N ALA A 463 11.87 15.38 63.61
CA ALA A 463 12.80 15.08 62.51
C ALA A 463 12.07 15.04 61.15
N LEU A 464 10.92 14.37 61.08
CA LEU A 464 10.10 14.31 59.87
C LEU A 464 9.57 15.69 59.48
N SER A 465 9.15 16.53 60.43
CA SER A 465 8.73 17.91 60.19
C SER A 465 9.84 18.78 59.58
N VAL A 466 11.10 18.60 60.03
CA VAL A 466 12.27 19.25 59.43
C VAL A 466 12.52 18.75 58.00
N GLU A 467 12.45 17.43 57.78
CA GLU A 467 12.60 16.85 56.44
C GLU A 467 11.53 17.39 55.47
N LEU A 468 10.27 17.41 55.89
CA LEU A 468 9.16 17.96 55.11
C LEU A 468 9.37 19.43 54.76
N THR A 469 9.95 20.22 55.68
CA THR A 469 10.29 21.63 55.41
C THR A 469 11.39 21.72 54.34
N ASN A 470 12.45 20.93 54.47
CA ASN A 470 13.57 20.94 53.53
C ASN A 470 13.18 20.47 52.12
N LYS A 471 12.23 19.53 52.03
CA LYS A 471 11.67 19.01 50.77
C LYS A 471 10.48 19.84 50.25
N GLU A 472 10.17 20.98 50.86
CA GLU A 472 9.05 21.87 50.52
C GLU A 472 7.65 21.19 50.59
N PHE A 473 7.50 20.11 51.36
CA PHE A 473 6.23 19.41 51.64
C PHE A 473 5.39 20.10 52.74
N LEU A 474 5.15 21.40 52.60
CA LEU A 474 4.49 22.21 53.64
C LEU A 474 3.07 21.71 54.00
N ASP A 475 2.31 21.22 53.03
CA ASP A 475 0.96 20.70 53.29
C ASP A 475 0.98 19.43 54.15
N LEU A 476 1.91 18.51 53.87
CA LEU A 476 2.08 17.30 54.67
C LEU A 476 2.62 17.60 56.06
N LYS A 477 3.49 18.62 56.18
CA LYS A 477 3.95 19.11 57.49
C LYS A 477 2.79 19.62 58.32
N ASN A 478 1.91 20.44 57.72
CA ASN A 478 0.73 20.96 58.39
C ASN A 478 -0.22 19.84 58.82
N GLU A 479 -0.41 18.81 57.99
CA GLU A 479 -1.20 17.62 58.33
C GLU A 479 -0.60 16.87 59.53
N LEU A 480 0.72 16.65 59.54
CA LEU A 480 1.44 16.01 60.64
C LEU A 480 1.33 16.81 61.95
N ASP A 481 1.58 18.12 61.89
CA ASP A 481 1.47 19.01 63.05
C ASP A 481 0.03 19.04 63.61
N GLN A 482 -0.98 19.07 62.73
CA GLN A 482 -2.38 19.03 63.13
C GLN A 482 -2.77 17.68 63.76
N ALA A 483 -2.24 16.57 63.25
CA ALA A 483 -2.47 15.25 63.85
C ALA A 483 -1.89 15.17 65.28
N PHE A 484 -0.64 15.62 65.46
CA PHE A 484 0.03 15.63 66.77
C PHE A 484 -0.55 16.65 67.75
N SER A 485 -1.20 17.72 67.27
CA SER A 485 -1.91 18.67 68.14
C SER A 485 -3.11 18.07 68.89
N LYS A 486 -3.60 16.91 68.45
CA LYS A 486 -4.70 16.16 69.08
C LYS A 486 -4.23 15.08 70.05
N LEU A 487 -2.92 14.87 70.14
CA LEU A 487 -2.30 13.88 71.03
C LEU A 487 -1.77 14.57 72.30
N PRO A 488 -1.66 13.86 73.44
CA PRO A 488 -1.09 14.43 74.65
C PRO A 488 0.36 14.89 74.42
N THR A 489 0.77 15.98 75.02
CA THR A 489 2.18 16.38 75.01
C THR A 489 3.05 15.42 75.82
N PRO A 490 4.38 15.39 75.60
CA PRO A 490 5.34 14.66 76.44
C PRO A 490 5.25 14.93 77.94
N GLU A 491 4.67 16.07 78.35
CA GLU A 491 4.44 16.36 79.77
C GLU A 491 3.09 15.81 80.24
N GLU A 492 2.01 16.04 79.49
CA GLU A 492 0.65 15.55 79.83
C GLU A 492 0.53 14.03 79.83
N ILE A 493 1.36 13.33 79.04
CA ILE A 493 1.34 11.87 78.94
C ILE A 493 1.84 11.17 80.21
N LYS A 494 2.61 11.85 81.07
CA LYS A 494 3.17 11.25 82.32
C LYS A 494 2.08 10.85 83.31
N ASP A 495 1.00 11.62 83.33
CA ASP A 495 -0.15 11.42 84.23
C ASP A 495 -1.19 10.42 83.67
N LYS A 496 -0.91 9.81 82.51
CA LYS A 496 -1.80 8.84 81.87
C LYS A 496 -1.60 7.42 82.37
N THR A 497 -2.62 6.59 82.24
CA THR A 497 -2.55 5.14 82.52
C THR A 497 -1.69 4.43 81.47
N LEU A 498 -1.20 3.23 81.78
CA LEU A 498 -0.36 2.47 80.84
C LEU A 498 -1.06 2.27 79.48
N LEU A 499 -2.34 1.90 79.50
CA LEU A 499 -3.15 1.67 78.30
C LEU A 499 -3.32 2.95 77.47
N GLU A 500 -3.59 4.09 78.10
CA GLU A 500 -3.72 5.36 77.39
C GLU A 500 -2.40 5.78 76.71
N ILE A 501 -1.25 5.46 77.32
CA ILE A 501 0.07 5.71 76.72
C ILE A 501 0.27 4.83 75.48
N GLU A 502 -0.03 3.53 75.58
CA GLU A 502 0.06 2.60 74.45
C GLU A 502 -0.82 3.04 73.27
N GLU A 503 -2.07 3.40 73.53
CA GLU A 503 -2.97 3.92 72.50
C GLU A 503 -2.47 5.23 71.87
N ALA A 504 -1.81 6.09 72.64
CA ALA A 504 -1.22 7.32 72.13
C ALA A 504 -0.01 7.03 71.24
N ILE A 505 0.86 6.08 71.62
CA ILE A 505 1.99 5.62 70.79
C ILE A 505 1.48 5.04 69.47
N THR A 506 0.50 4.14 69.51
CA THR A 506 -0.06 3.52 68.29
C THR A 506 -0.63 4.58 67.34
N ARG A 507 -1.40 5.54 67.85
CA ARG A 507 -1.95 6.63 67.04
C ARG A 507 -0.86 7.54 66.46
N ALA A 508 0.14 7.90 67.27
CA ALA A 508 1.25 8.74 66.83
C ALA A 508 2.06 8.08 65.70
N ASN A 509 2.42 6.81 65.86
CA ASN A 509 3.15 6.04 64.85
C ASN A 509 2.34 5.87 63.56
N ALA A 510 1.03 5.62 63.67
CA ALA A 510 0.17 5.49 62.50
C ALA A 510 0.12 6.77 61.65
N GLU A 511 0.09 7.96 62.27
CA GLU A 511 0.10 9.23 61.54
C GLU A 511 1.48 9.53 60.92
N ILE A 512 2.59 9.22 61.60
CA ILE A 512 3.94 9.31 61.01
C ILE A 512 4.03 8.42 59.76
N GLU A 513 3.64 7.16 59.85
CA GLU A 513 3.70 6.22 58.73
C GLU A 513 2.78 6.62 57.58
N LYS A 514 1.59 7.14 57.87
CA LYS A 514 0.69 7.69 56.85
C LYS A 514 1.35 8.82 56.06
N ILE A 515 2.07 9.72 56.72
CA ILE A 515 2.78 10.83 56.05
C ILE A 515 3.98 10.29 55.24
N LYS A 516 4.79 9.39 55.79
CA LYS A 516 5.90 8.75 55.05
C LYS A 516 5.41 8.06 53.78
N ASN A 517 4.31 7.32 53.85
CA ASN A 517 3.72 6.67 52.68
C ASN A 517 3.25 7.67 51.61
N LYS A 518 2.72 8.83 52.00
CA LYS A 518 2.37 9.90 51.04
C LYS A 518 3.63 10.47 50.36
N ILE A 519 4.72 10.69 51.09
CA ILE A 519 6.02 11.13 50.52
C ILE A 519 6.50 10.13 49.47
N ILE A 520 6.53 8.84 49.81
CA ILE A 520 6.94 7.76 48.90
C ILE A 520 6.06 7.75 47.64
N GLY A 521 4.74 7.89 47.79
CA GLY A 521 3.81 7.97 46.66
C GLY A 521 4.11 9.15 45.72
N ILE A 522 4.43 10.32 46.28
CA ILE A 522 4.80 11.51 45.50
C ILE A 522 6.15 11.32 44.79
N GLU A 523 7.16 10.83 45.50
CA GLU A 523 8.50 10.60 44.93
C GLU A 523 8.47 9.56 43.81
N ASN A 524 7.74 8.45 44.01
CA ASN A 524 7.53 7.44 42.97
C ASN A 524 6.85 8.03 41.72
N LYS A 525 5.86 8.90 41.91
CA LYS A 525 5.15 9.51 40.78
C LYS A 525 5.99 10.54 40.03
N ARG A 526 6.82 11.33 40.73
CA ARG A 526 7.81 12.21 40.10
C ARG A 526 8.80 11.40 39.26
N ASN A 527 9.31 10.28 39.80
CA ASN A 527 10.22 9.40 39.08
C ASN A 527 9.58 8.76 37.85
N GLU A 528 8.32 8.33 37.94
CA GLU A 528 7.55 7.80 36.80
C GLU A 528 7.43 8.82 35.66
N ILE A 529 7.12 10.07 36.01
CA ILE A 529 7.01 11.17 35.04
C ILE A 529 8.37 11.47 34.40
N ASN A 530 9.43 11.58 35.19
CA ASN A 530 10.80 11.82 34.69
C ASN A 530 11.27 10.68 33.78
N ASN A 531 11.04 9.43 34.16
CA ASN A 531 11.37 8.27 33.32
C ASN A 531 10.58 8.25 32.01
N THR A 532 9.29 8.60 32.06
CA THR A 532 8.44 8.68 30.86
C THR A 532 8.92 9.77 29.92
N HIS A 533 9.23 10.95 30.46
CA HIS A 533 9.83 12.06 29.74
C HIS A 533 11.14 11.65 29.05
N ASP A 534 12.09 11.08 29.79
CA ASP A 534 13.40 10.68 29.27
C ASP A 534 13.30 9.58 28.21
N ASN A 535 12.38 8.62 28.41
CA ASN A 535 12.08 7.60 27.42
C ASN A 535 11.55 8.21 26.12
N ILE A 536 10.64 9.19 26.20
CA ILE A 536 10.13 9.87 25.01
C ILE A 536 11.24 10.63 24.29
N LEU A 537 12.09 11.35 25.04
CA LEU A 537 13.22 12.07 24.46
C LEU A 537 14.19 11.15 23.71
N LYS A 538 14.48 9.98 24.29
CA LYS A 538 15.49 9.04 23.77
C LYS A 538 14.95 8.15 22.64
N ASN A 539 13.75 7.62 22.80
CA ASN A 539 13.23 6.51 21.99
C ASN A 539 12.08 6.91 21.07
N GLU A 540 11.28 7.91 21.43
CA GLU A 540 10.07 8.27 20.67
C GLU A 540 10.29 9.46 19.73
N LEU A 541 11.00 10.52 20.16
CA LEU A 541 11.18 11.74 19.34
C LEU A 541 11.82 11.47 17.97
N ASN A 542 12.74 10.50 17.88
CA ASN A 542 13.42 10.14 16.64
C ASN A 542 12.48 9.57 15.56
N LYS A 543 11.30 9.06 15.93
CA LYS A 543 10.29 8.57 14.98
C LYS A 543 9.69 9.69 14.12
N TYR A 544 9.87 10.93 14.57
CA TYR A 544 9.31 12.13 13.96
C TYR A 544 10.41 13.02 13.33
N GLU A 545 11.60 12.49 13.07
CA GLU A 545 12.72 13.26 12.51
C GLU A 545 12.35 13.98 11.21
N GLY A 546 12.69 15.27 11.11
CA GLY A 546 12.36 16.12 9.97
C GLY A 546 10.88 16.55 9.88
N LEU A 547 10.04 16.18 10.85
CA LEU A 547 8.63 16.57 10.92
C LEU A 547 8.40 17.60 12.03
N ASP A 548 7.44 18.51 11.82
CA ASP A 548 7.05 19.51 12.82
C ASP A 548 6.48 18.87 14.10
N ILE A 549 5.93 17.65 13.97
CA ILE A 549 5.42 16.83 15.07
C ILE A 549 6.49 16.66 16.18
N LYS A 550 7.76 16.54 15.80
CA LYS A 550 8.89 16.37 16.75
C LYS A 550 8.99 17.56 17.72
N GLU A 551 9.01 18.78 17.19
CA GLU A 551 9.13 19.99 18.01
C GLU A 551 7.87 20.26 18.82
N GLN A 552 6.68 19.98 18.27
CA GLN A 552 5.43 20.11 19.00
C GLN A 552 5.34 19.14 20.19
N LEU A 553 5.70 17.87 19.97
CA LEU A 553 5.76 16.86 21.02
C LEU A 553 6.76 17.25 22.10
N LYS A 554 7.98 17.61 21.70
CA LYS A 554 9.05 18.04 22.62
C LYS A 554 8.61 19.24 23.46
N SER A 555 8.08 20.29 22.83
CA SER A 555 7.61 21.48 23.55
C SER A 555 6.52 21.17 24.56
N LYS A 556 5.58 20.26 24.24
CA LYS A 556 4.50 19.89 25.16
C LYS A 556 5.01 19.07 26.35
N ILE A 557 5.94 18.17 26.10
CA ILE A 557 6.56 17.33 27.14
C ILE A 557 7.45 18.17 28.07
N ASP A 558 8.28 19.05 27.51
CA ASP A 558 9.12 20.00 28.25
C ASP A 558 8.27 20.98 29.09
N GLU A 559 7.06 21.31 28.63
CA GLU A 559 6.10 22.12 29.38
C GLU A 559 5.49 21.34 30.56
N SER A 560 5.07 20.09 30.34
CA SER A 560 4.45 19.25 31.38
C SER A 560 5.45 18.80 32.46
N ILE A 561 6.73 18.62 32.13
CA ILE A 561 7.80 18.27 33.10
C ILE A 561 8.20 19.45 34.00
N LYS A 562 7.86 20.68 33.60
CA LYS A 562 8.25 21.88 34.33
C LYS A 562 7.73 21.84 35.77
N ASN A 563 8.64 22.02 36.72
CA ASN A 563 8.41 22.00 38.17
C ASN A 563 7.93 20.64 38.74
N VAL A 564 8.04 19.52 38.02
CA VAL A 564 7.67 18.19 38.55
C VAL A 564 8.41 17.87 39.85
N ASP A 565 9.72 18.16 39.90
CA ASP A 565 10.55 17.93 41.09
C ASP A 565 10.12 18.74 42.33
N LYS A 566 9.32 19.81 42.13
CA LYS A 566 8.77 20.66 43.20
C LYS A 566 7.30 20.38 43.48
N THR A 567 6.61 19.62 42.63
CA THR A 567 5.17 19.39 42.75
C THR A 567 4.90 18.35 43.83
N THR A 568 4.22 18.73 44.89
CA THR A 568 3.93 17.87 46.06
C THR A 568 2.53 17.26 46.02
N ASN A 569 1.66 17.76 45.15
CA ASN A 569 0.31 17.26 44.98
C ASN A 569 0.28 16.07 43.99
N ILE A 570 -0.18 14.92 44.45
CA ILE A 570 -0.24 13.70 43.64
C ILE A 570 -1.22 13.80 42.47
N ASP A 571 -2.33 14.53 42.62
CA ASP A 571 -3.31 14.74 41.56
C ASP A 571 -2.75 15.64 40.45
N GLU A 572 -1.94 16.64 40.82
CA GLU A 572 -1.23 17.47 39.85
C GLU A 572 -0.18 16.67 39.08
N LEU A 573 0.56 15.79 39.77
CA LEU A 573 1.50 14.86 39.13
C LEU A 573 0.77 13.89 38.16
N ASN A 574 -0.36 13.33 38.58
CA ASN A 574 -1.22 12.49 37.72
C ASN A 574 -1.65 13.24 36.46
N ARG A 575 -2.13 14.48 36.61
CA ARG A 575 -2.53 15.34 35.48
C ARG A 575 -1.38 15.60 34.52
N LYS A 576 -0.18 15.90 35.04
CA LYS A 576 1.03 16.11 34.21
C LYS A 576 1.43 14.86 33.44
N LEU A 577 1.33 13.68 34.05
CA LEU A 577 1.58 12.41 33.36
C LEU A 577 0.55 12.17 32.24
N GLU A 578 -0.72 12.48 32.49
CA GLU A 578 -1.78 12.36 31.48
C GLU A 578 -1.59 13.33 30.30
N GLU A 579 -1.11 14.55 30.56
CA GLU A 579 -0.72 15.51 29.52
C GLU A 579 0.39 14.96 28.62
N ILE A 580 1.44 14.37 29.21
CA ILE A 580 2.55 13.73 28.46
C ILE A 580 2.01 12.60 27.57
N ASN A 581 1.21 11.70 28.15
CA ASN A 581 0.63 10.57 27.41
C ASN A 581 -0.31 11.04 26.29
N SER A 582 -1.09 12.09 26.53
CA SER A 582 -1.98 12.69 25.54
C SER A 582 -1.20 13.34 24.40
N ALA A 583 -0.10 14.03 24.70
CA ALA A 583 0.77 14.62 23.69
C ALA A 583 1.42 13.55 22.81
N LEU A 584 1.92 12.46 23.42
CA LEU A 584 2.48 11.33 22.68
C LEU A 584 1.44 10.68 21.75
N LYS A 585 0.23 10.42 22.24
CA LYS A 585 -0.85 9.84 21.45
C LYS A 585 -1.27 10.73 20.27
N ARG A 586 -1.27 12.05 20.44
CA ARG A 586 -1.52 12.99 19.33
C ARG A 586 -0.40 12.93 18.30
N ALA A 587 0.87 12.93 18.71
CA ALA A 587 1.99 12.81 17.80
C ALA A 587 1.94 11.51 16.97
N GLU A 588 1.58 10.38 17.58
CA GLU A 588 1.40 9.11 16.88
C GLU A 588 0.27 9.17 15.84
N GLN A 589 -0.83 9.85 16.17
CA GLN A 589 -1.97 10.02 15.26
C GLN A 589 -1.60 10.95 14.08
N ASP A 590 -0.99 12.10 14.36
CA ASP A 590 -0.54 13.06 13.35
C ASP A 590 0.46 12.41 12.38
N LYS A 591 1.33 11.51 12.88
CA LYS A 591 2.26 10.76 12.04
C LYS A 591 1.56 9.77 11.12
N LYS A 592 0.52 9.07 11.60
CA LYS A 592 -0.29 8.17 10.78
C LYS A 592 -1.00 8.94 9.67
N GLU A 593 -1.55 10.10 9.98
CA GLU A 593 -2.21 10.98 9.01
C GLU A 593 -1.21 11.50 7.96
N PHE A 594 -0.02 11.93 8.39
CA PHE A 594 1.07 12.31 7.50
C PHE A 594 1.47 11.17 6.56
N ASP A 595 1.67 9.95 7.07
CA ASP A 595 2.06 8.79 6.25
C ASP A 595 0.96 8.38 5.27
N ALA A 596 -0.31 8.46 5.67
CA ALA A 596 -1.44 8.21 4.79
C ALA A 596 -1.51 9.24 3.65
N ALA A 597 -1.37 10.53 3.96
CA ALA A 597 -1.31 11.59 2.95
C ALA A 597 -0.12 11.40 2.01
N LYS A 598 1.05 11.04 2.54
CA LYS A 598 2.26 10.81 1.72
C LYS A 598 2.11 9.61 0.79
N ASN A 599 1.48 8.54 1.25
CA ASN A 599 1.17 7.38 0.41
C ASN A 599 0.18 7.74 -0.70
N ASN A 600 -0.87 8.52 -0.39
CA ASN A 600 -1.82 9.01 -1.39
C ASN A 600 -1.11 9.88 -2.46
N LEU A 601 -0.24 10.80 -2.04
CA LEU A 601 0.57 11.60 -2.96
C LEU A 601 1.43 10.72 -3.87
N ASN A 602 2.12 9.72 -3.32
CA ASN A 602 2.95 8.81 -4.09
C ASN A 602 2.11 8.01 -5.11
N GLU A 603 0.92 7.56 -4.74
CA GLU A 603 0.00 6.86 -5.63
C GLU A 603 -0.49 7.77 -6.76
N MET A 604 -0.87 9.02 -6.45
CA MET A 604 -1.27 10.01 -7.46
C MET A 604 -0.14 10.33 -8.43
N VAL A 605 1.08 10.57 -7.92
CA VAL A 605 2.28 10.79 -8.74
C VAL A 605 2.54 9.58 -9.64
N PHE A 606 2.46 8.37 -9.09
CA PHE A 606 2.65 7.14 -9.86
C PHE A 606 1.60 6.97 -10.96
N ASN A 607 0.33 7.18 -10.65
CA ASN A 607 -0.77 7.05 -11.60
C ASN A 607 -0.64 8.09 -12.72
N ALA A 608 -0.43 9.36 -12.37
CA ALA A 608 -0.16 10.43 -13.33
C ALA A 608 1.07 10.14 -14.20
N SER A 609 2.11 9.51 -13.64
CA SER A 609 3.33 9.18 -14.39
C SER A 609 3.15 8.05 -15.41
N LYS A 610 2.13 7.21 -15.20
CA LYS A 610 1.87 6.02 -16.01
C LYS A 610 0.81 6.22 -17.07
N GLU A 611 0.13 7.35 -17.05
CA GLU A 611 -1.01 7.58 -17.89
C GLU A 611 -0.61 7.62 -19.37
N ASP A 612 -1.09 6.63 -20.13
CA ASP A 612 -0.79 6.48 -21.56
C ASP A 612 -1.30 7.64 -22.41
N VAL A 613 -2.21 8.44 -21.84
CA VAL A 613 -2.92 9.54 -22.49
C VAL A 613 -1.98 10.64 -22.99
N PHE A 614 -0.80 10.83 -22.37
CA PHE A 614 0.19 11.82 -22.78
C PHE A 614 1.31 11.26 -23.68
N LYS A 615 1.29 9.96 -24.04
CA LYS A 615 2.36 9.33 -24.83
C LYS A 615 2.33 9.64 -26.32
N TYR A 616 1.27 10.27 -26.80
CA TYR A 616 1.15 10.66 -28.20
C TYR A 616 1.95 11.94 -28.47
N VAL A 617 2.64 11.98 -29.62
CA VAL A 617 3.48 13.11 -30.05
C VAL A 617 2.72 14.44 -29.99
N LEU A 618 1.40 14.41 -30.26
CA LEU A 618 0.50 15.55 -30.19
C LEU A 618 0.45 16.23 -28.80
N PHE A 619 0.72 15.48 -27.73
CA PHE A 619 0.60 15.96 -26.34
C PHE A 619 1.94 16.08 -25.60
N ASN A 620 3.08 15.92 -26.27
CA ASN A 620 4.41 15.99 -25.64
C ASN A 620 4.61 17.27 -24.79
N GLY A 621 4.11 18.43 -25.27
CA GLY A 621 4.19 19.68 -24.51
C GLY A 621 3.38 19.67 -23.20
N LEU A 622 2.22 18.99 -23.18
CA LEU A 622 1.44 18.82 -21.95
C LEU A 622 2.12 17.85 -20.98
N TRP A 623 2.79 16.82 -21.52
CA TRP A 623 3.58 15.91 -20.70
C TRP A 623 4.75 16.63 -20.00
N ASP A 624 5.47 17.49 -20.71
CA ASP A 624 6.57 18.27 -20.12
C ASP A 624 6.09 19.19 -18.98
N GLU A 625 4.91 19.80 -19.14
CA GLU A 625 4.24 20.56 -18.08
C GLU A 625 3.88 19.66 -16.88
N MET A 626 3.33 18.47 -17.11
CA MET A 626 2.99 17.53 -16.02
C MET A 626 4.25 17.06 -15.30
N LYS A 627 5.28 16.69 -16.06
CA LYS A 627 6.56 16.21 -15.56
C LYS A 627 7.24 17.25 -14.68
N THR A 628 7.15 18.53 -15.04
CA THR A 628 7.69 19.63 -14.21
C THR A 628 7.05 19.61 -12.81
N VAL A 629 5.72 19.51 -12.72
CA VAL A 629 5.01 19.44 -11.42
C VAL A 629 5.34 18.16 -10.66
N LEU A 630 5.43 17.01 -11.36
CA LEU A 630 5.80 15.74 -10.73
C LEU A 630 7.23 15.77 -10.17
N ASP A 631 8.18 16.36 -10.90
CA ASP A 631 9.58 16.49 -10.48
C ASP A 631 9.70 17.46 -9.28
N GLU A 632 8.97 18.59 -9.29
CA GLU A 632 8.88 19.52 -8.15
C GLU A 632 8.35 18.84 -6.88
N VAL A 633 7.28 18.05 -7.02
CA VAL A 633 6.62 17.36 -5.90
C VAL A 633 7.47 16.21 -5.36
N ASN A 634 8.16 15.45 -6.22
CA ASN A 634 9.07 14.38 -5.83
C ASN A 634 10.35 14.89 -5.18
N GLY A 635 10.84 16.06 -5.58
CA GLY A 635 12.03 16.68 -4.99
C GLY A 635 11.79 17.35 -3.63
N LYS A 636 10.52 17.48 -3.21
CA LYS A 636 10.14 18.21 -2.00
C LYS A 636 10.27 17.35 -0.74
N THR A 637 10.89 17.89 0.30
CA THR A 637 10.83 17.34 1.66
C THR A 637 9.66 17.94 2.43
N TYR A 638 8.80 17.07 2.96
CA TYR A 638 7.58 17.45 3.67
C TYR A 638 7.79 17.37 5.17
N ARG A 639 7.36 18.41 5.91
CA ARG A 639 7.48 18.51 7.37
C ARG A 639 6.17 18.22 8.09
N ASN A 640 5.03 18.37 7.42
CA ASN A 640 3.71 18.18 8.00
C ASN A 640 2.68 17.75 6.93
N THR A 641 1.51 17.30 7.37
CA THR A 641 0.44 16.79 6.51
C THR A 641 -0.09 17.84 5.55
N PHE A 642 -0.18 19.11 6.00
CA PHE A 642 -0.67 20.22 5.18
C PHE A 642 0.18 20.46 3.94
N GLU A 643 1.51 20.39 4.06
CA GLU A 643 2.41 20.50 2.90
C GLU A 643 2.20 19.37 1.88
N VAL A 644 1.92 18.15 2.35
CA VAL A 644 1.63 16.99 1.49
C VAL A 644 0.29 17.20 0.78
N GLU A 645 -0.75 17.61 1.50
CA GLU A 645 -2.07 17.90 0.93
C GLU A 645 -2.03 19.04 -0.09
N ALA A 646 -1.23 20.07 0.14
CA ALA A 646 -1.01 21.14 -0.83
C ALA A 646 -0.37 20.61 -2.13
N SER A 647 0.61 19.69 -2.03
CA SER A 647 1.18 19.02 -3.21
C SER A 647 0.18 18.10 -3.90
N ILE A 648 -0.66 17.37 -3.15
CA ILE A 648 -1.77 16.58 -3.72
C ILE A 648 -2.68 17.47 -4.55
N TYR A 649 -3.10 18.61 -3.99
CA TYR A 649 -3.95 19.58 -4.67
C TYR A 649 -3.27 20.18 -5.92
N GLN A 650 -1.97 20.43 -5.86
CA GLN A 650 -1.18 20.91 -7.01
C GLN A 650 -1.17 19.87 -8.14
N VAL A 651 -0.89 18.60 -7.84
CA VAL A 651 -0.88 17.50 -8.82
C VAL A 651 -2.27 17.29 -9.42
N ASP A 652 -3.32 17.22 -8.58
CA ASP A 652 -4.70 16.99 -9.01
C ASP A 652 -5.20 18.09 -9.95
N ASN A 653 -5.00 19.36 -9.57
CA ASN A 653 -5.42 20.48 -10.41
C ASN A 653 -4.63 20.55 -11.71
N LYS A 654 -3.32 20.32 -11.67
CA LYS A 654 -2.52 20.34 -12.88
C LYS A 654 -2.95 19.22 -13.82
N TYR A 655 -3.16 18.03 -13.29
CA TYR A 655 -3.66 16.90 -14.06
C TYR A 655 -5.02 17.21 -14.70
N LYS A 656 -5.99 17.74 -13.95
CA LYS A 656 -7.31 18.15 -14.48
C LYS A 656 -7.22 19.23 -15.56
N ASP A 657 -6.41 20.27 -15.36
CA ASP A 657 -6.13 21.32 -16.35
C ASP A 657 -5.58 20.72 -17.66
N LEU A 658 -4.57 19.85 -17.54
CA LEU A 658 -3.93 19.24 -18.71
C LEU A 658 -4.86 18.27 -19.44
N VAL A 659 -5.71 17.52 -18.73
CA VAL A 659 -6.73 16.66 -19.35
C VAL A 659 -7.75 17.50 -20.14
N MET A 660 -8.19 18.65 -19.60
CA MET A 660 -9.07 19.56 -20.33
C MET A 660 -8.40 20.12 -21.60
N ARG A 661 -7.19 20.65 -21.47
CA ARG A 661 -6.42 21.21 -22.61
C ARG A 661 -6.07 20.16 -23.67
N LYS A 662 -5.81 18.92 -23.26
CA LYS A 662 -5.62 17.79 -24.18
C LYS A 662 -6.82 17.64 -25.11
N ASN A 663 -8.04 17.72 -24.57
CA ASN A 663 -9.26 17.58 -25.35
C ASN A 663 -9.43 18.72 -26.35
N GLU A 664 -9.11 19.95 -25.95
CA GLU A 664 -9.08 21.11 -26.85
C GLU A 664 -8.03 20.95 -27.97
N ILE A 665 -6.82 20.48 -27.65
CA ILE A 665 -5.76 20.23 -28.64
C ILE A 665 -6.19 19.15 -29.64
N LEU A 666 -6.77 18.05 -29.17
CA LEU A 666 -7.23 16.96 -30.02
C LEU A 666 -8.35 17.42 -30.96
N GLU A 667 -9.33 18.16 -30.44
CA GLU A 667 -10.44 18.70 -31.23
C GLU A 667 -9.95 19.70 -32.30
N ASN A 668 -9.04 20.60 -31.93
CA ASN A 668 -8.42 21.55 -32.86
C ASN A 668 -7.58 20.85 -33.92
N ALA A 669 -6.82 19.82 -33.56
CA ALA A 669 -6.02 19.03 -34.50
C ALA A 669 -6.91 18.29 -35.50
N ILE A 670 -7.99 17.64 -35.03
CA ILE A 670 -8.98 16.99 -35.89
C ILE A 670 -9.63 17.99 -36.85
N ASN A 671 -10.05 19.15 -36.36
CA ASN A 671 -10.64 20.20 -37.18
C ASN A 671 -9.65 20.75 -38.22
N THR A 672 -8.39 20.94 -37.85
CA THR A 672 -7.33 21.42 -38.75
C THR A 672 -7.07 20.41 -39.85
N GLU A 673 -6.84 19.15 -39.51
CA GLU A 673 -6.58 18.08 -40.48
C GLU A 673 -7.77 17.88 -41.42
N THR A 674 -9.00 17.94 -40.88
CA THR A 674 -10.23 17.90 -41.68
C THR A 674 -10.31 19.05 -42.69
N ASN A 675 -10.06 20.28 -42.24
CA ASN A 675 -10.07 21.47 -43.10
C ASN A 675 -8.97 21.43 -44.17
N GLU A 676 -7.79 20.90 -43.85
CA GLU A 676 -6.71 20.73 -44.81
C GLU A 676 -6.99 19.64 -45.85
N ILE A 677 -7.68 18.56 -45.48
CA ILE A 677 -8.20 17.57 -46.43
C ILE A 677 -9.21 18.24 -47.38
N TYR A 678 -10.18 18.98 -46.84
CA TYR A 678 -11.15 19.75 -47.63
C TYR A 678 -10.45 20.73 -48.59
N SER A 679 -9.43 21.46 -48.11
CA SER A 679 -8.64 22.38 -48.95
C SER A 679 -7.80 21.68 -50.02
N THR A 680 -7.28 20.47 -49.73
CA THR A 680 -6.45 19.70 -50.67
C THR A 680 -7.29 19.09 -51.79
N LEU A 681 -8.56 18.78 -51.50
CA LEU A 681 -9.51 18.21 -52.45
C LEU A 681 -10.27 19.28 -53.28
N GLY A 682 -10.31 20.55 -52.85
CA GLY A 682 -10.76 21.70 -53.67
C GLY A 682 -12.27 21.73 -54.00
N ASP A 683 -12.66 22.54 -55.01
CA ASP A 683 -14.06 22.67 -55.50
C ASP A 683 -14.64 21.37 -56.09
N ASP A 684 -13.77 20.40 -56.39
CA ASP A 684 -14.14 19.07 -56.89
C ASP A 684 -14.88 18.24 -55.82
N LEU A 685 -14.94 18.68 -54.57
CA LEU A 685 -15.65 17.98 -53.49
C LEU A 685 -17.14 17.76 -53.76
N SER A 686 -17.78 18.67 -54.49
CA SER A 686 -19.18 18.53 -54.92
C SER A 686 -19.40 17.33 -55.85
N SER A 687 -18.34 16.83 -56.50
CA SER A 687 -18.34 15.60 -57.32
C SER A 687 -17.89 14.35 -56.53
N LEU A 688 -17.54 14.48 -55.24
CA LEU A 688 -16.89 13.46 -54.41
C LEU A 688 -17.72 13.04 -53.18
N SER A 689 -18.98 12.62 -53.38
CA SER A 689 -19.88 12.26 -52.26
C SER A 689 -19.27 11.26 -51.26
N MET A 690 -18.47 10.30 -51.71
CA MET A 690 -17.86 9.28 -50.86
C MET A 690 -16.72 9.78 -49.97
N ALA A 691 -15.91 10.75 -50.42
CA ALA A 691 -14.86 11.33 -49.59
C ALA A 691 -15.47 12.25 -48.53
N SER A 692 -16.48 13.04 -48.91
CA SER A 692 -17.27 13.85 -47.96
C SER A 692 -17.96 12.96 -46.93
N ASP A 693 -18.65 11.89 -47.36
CA ASP A 693 -19.35 10.98 -46.45
C ASP A 693 -18.39 10.31 -45.45
N ILE A 694 -17.19 9.90 -45.88
CA ILE A 694 -16.18 9.29 -45.00
C ILE A 694 -15.64 10.31 -43.99
N ILE A 695 -15.39 11.55 -44.42
CA ILE A 695 -14.91 12.62 -43.54
C ILE A 695 -16.01 13.03 -42.54
N ASP A 696 -17.25 13.17 -43.01
CA ASP A 696 -18.41 13.52 -42.18
C ASP A 696 -18.77 12.40 -41.20
N GLU A 697 -18.66 11.12 -41.60
CA GLU A 697 -18.86 9.99 -40.70
C GLU A 697 -17.74 9.87 -39.65
N LEU A 698 -16.47 10.13 -40.02
CA LEU A 698 -15.37 10.20 -39.06
C LEU A 698 -15.57 11.35 -38.07
N LYS A 699 -16.02 12.52 -38.54
CA LYS A 699 -16.32 13.68 -37.68
C LYS A 699 -17.48 13.40 -36.72
N ALA A 700 -18.58 12.83 -37.21
CA ALA A 700 -19.73 12.46 -36.38
C ALA A 700 -19.38 11.41 -35.31
N LYS A 701 -18.41 10.53 -35.57
CA LYS A 701 -17.92 9.55 -34.57
C LYS A 701 -16.96 10.17 -33.56
N VAL A 702 -16.12 11.13 -33.97
CA VAL A 702 -15.28 11.91 -33.03
C VAL A 702 -16.12 12.63 -31.98
N ASP A 703 -17.31 13.10 -32.35
CA ASP A 703 -18.20 13.81 -31.43
C ASP A 703 -18.88 12.89 -30.40
N ASN A 704 -18.96 11.58 -30.65
CA ASN A 704 -19.80 10.65 -29.87
C ASN A 704 -19.07 9.49 -29.17
N GLU A 705 -17.77 9.27 -29.42
CA GLU A 705 -17.02 8.12 -28.90
C GLU A 705 -16.02 8.46 -27.76
N ASN A 706 -15.51 7.42 -27.09
CA ASN A 706 -14.54 7.54 -25.99
C ASN A 706 -13.16 8.07 -26.45
N GLU A 707 -12.38 8.65 -25.52
CA GLU A 707 -11.11 9.34 -25.83
C GLU A 707 -10.08 8.49 -26.59
N SER A 708 -9.95 7.21 -26.25
CA SER A 708 -9.04 6.29 -26.93
C SER A 708 -9.39 6.09 -28.41
N GLU A 709 -10.68 6.12 -28.76
CA GLU A 709 -11.13 6.00 -30.13
C GLU A 709 -10.94 7.31 -30.91
N LYS A 710 -11.07 8.48 -30.26
CA LYS A 710 -10.80 9.80 -30.88
C LYS A 710 -9.35 9.93 -31.38
N ILE A 711 -8.38 9.36 -30.66
CA ILE A 711 -6.97 9.38 -31.08
C ILE A 711 -6.76 8.49 -32.32
N VAL A 712 -7.39 7.32 -32.38
CA VAL A 712 -7.36 6.44 -33.57
C VAL A 712 -8.00 7.14 -34.77
N TYR A 713 -9.10 7.86 -34.57
CA TYR A 713 -9.73 8.66 -35.62
C TYR A 713 -8.84 9.80 -36.11
N TYR A 714 -8.13 10.50 -35.22
CA TYR A 714 -7.14 11.51 -35.61
C TYR A 714 -6.01 10.90 -36.47
N GLU A 715 -5.43 9.77 -36.06
CA GLU A 715 -4.40 9.09 -36.84
C GLU A 715 -4.92 8.62 -38.22
N ASN A 716 -6.17 8.17 -38.31
CA ASN A 716 -6.80 7.81 -39.58
C ASN A 716 -7.02 9.04 -40.49
N LEU A 717 -7.38 10.21 -39.94
CA LEU A 717 -7.50 11.46 -40.71
C LEU A 717 -6.16 11.92 -41.29
N VAL A 718 -5.08 11.87 -40.50
CA VAL A 718 -3.72 12.19 -40.98
C VAL A 718 -3.32 11.28 -42.15
N ASN A 719 -3.62 9.97 -42.06
CA ASN A 719 -3.36 9.03 -43.16
C ASN A 719 -4.20 9.35 -44.41
N ILE A 720 -5.47 9.74 -44.25
CA ILE A 720 -6.34 10.14 -45.38
C ILE A 720 -5.76 11.37 -46.06
N LYS A 721 -5.29 12.37 -45.32
CA LYS A 721 -4.65 13.57 -45.85
C LYS A 721 -3.41 13.24 -46.68
N GLU A 722 -2.51 12.40 -46.18
CA GLU A 722 -1.29 12.02 -46.90
C GLU A 722 -1.60 11.34 -48.25
N ASN A 723 -2.72 10.60 -48.34
CA ASN A 723 -3.14 9.88 -49.53
C ASN A 723 -4.21 10.61 -50.38
N ALA A 724 -4.71 11.76 -49.92
CA ALA A 724 -5.83 12.49 -50.54
C ALA A 724 -5.60 12.82 -52.02
N LYS A 725 -4.36 13.17 -52.39
CA LYS A 725 -3.98 13.45 -53.79
C LYS A 725 -4.05 12.23 -54.69
N GLU A 726 -3.81 11.04 -54.15
CA GLU A 726 -3.87 9.80 -54.91
C GLU A 726 -5.32 9.34 -55.06
N TYR A 727 -6.16 9.52 -54.03
CA TYR A 727 -7.60 9.31 -54.13
C TYR A 727 -8.28 10.24 -55.15
N ALA A 728 -7.91 11.52 -55.17
CA ALA A 728 -8.43 12.50 -56.15
C ALA A 728 -8.16 12.08 -57.61
N LYS A 729 -6.99 11.47 -57.91
CA LYS A 729 -6.66 10.98 -59.26
C LYS A 729 -7.61 9.89 -59.77
N TYR A 730 -8.08 9.01 -58.88
CA TYR A 730 -8.99 7.92 -59.27
C TYR A 730 -10.46 8.36 -59.32
N LEU A 731 -10.81 9.45 -58.66
CA LEU A 731 -12.18 10.00 -58.70
C LEU A 731 -12.41 10.96 -59.88
N ASN A 732 -11.37 11.60 -60.41
CA ASN A 732 -11.45 12.29 -61.70
C ASN A 732 -11.90 11.38 -62.86
N LEU A 733 -11.80 10.04 -62.72
CA LEU A 733 -12.38 9.08 -63.66
C LEU A 733 -13.93 9.08 -63.68
N PHE A 734 -14.59 9.48 -62.58
CA PHE A 734 -16.06 9.57 -62.54
C PHE A 734 -16.57 10.75 -63.37
N ASN A 735 -15.84 11.86 -63.31
CA ASN A 735 -16.10 13.03 -64.16
C ASN A 735 -15.89 12.70 -65.65
N ASP A 736 -14.96 11.80 -66.01
CA ASP A 736 -14.84 11.27 -67.38
C ASP A 736 -16.07 10.47 -67.83
N ILE A 737 -16.77 9.78 -66.93
CA ILE A 737 -18.01 9.06 -67.24
C ILE A 737 -19.18 10.04 -67.42
N GLU A 738 -19.28 11.07 -66.58
CA GLU A 738 -20.34 12.09 -66.62
C GLU A 738 -20.17 13.07 -67.80
N PHE A 739 -18.93 13.46 -68.13
CA PHE A 739 -18.61 14.29 -69.30
C PHE A 739 -19.02 13.62 -70.61
N ASN A 740 -18.91 12.29 -70.68
CA ASN A 740 -19.37 11.53 -71.84
C ASN A 740 -20.90 11.52 -72.01
N SER A 741 -21.68 11.74 -70.94
CA SER A 741 -23.15 11.88 -71.06
C SER A 741 -23.56 13.23 -71.69
N ASN A 742 -22.80 14.29 -71.41
CA ASN A 742 -23.09 15.64 -71.90
C ASN A 742 -22.64 15.86 -73.35
N VAL A 743 -21.55 15.21 -73.79
CA VAL A 743 -21.14 15.18 -75.21
C VAL A 743 -22.18 14.43 -76.08
N LEU A 744 -22.97 13.52 -75.50
CA LEU A 744 -23.99 12.73 -76.20
C LEU A 744 -25.36 13.43 -76.35
N ASN A 745 -25.60 14.53 -75.65
CA ASN A 745 -26.83 15.33 -75.79
C ASN A 745 -26.79 16.32 -76.98
N GLY A 746 -25.69 16.36 -77.73
CA GLY A 746 -25.54 17.14 -78.97
C GLY A 746 -26.01 16.40 -80.23
N ASN A 747 -27.33 16.40 -80.50
CA ASN A 747 -28.04 16.30 -81.79
C ASN A 747 -27.52 15.46 -82.99
N THR A 748 -26.61 14.48 -82.86
CA THR A 748 -26.18 13.64 -84.01
C THR A 748 -25.82 12.17 -83.71
N SER A 749 -26.09 11.62 -82.52
CA SER A 749 -25.81 10.19 -82.25
C SER A 749 -27.04 9.30 -82.48
N PRO A 750 -26.90 8.09 -83.09
CA PRO A 750 -28.00 7.13 -83.19
C PRO A 750 -28.50 6.69 -81.81
N ILE A 751 -29.82 6.59 -81.62
CA ILE A 751 -30.50 6.08 -80.41
C ILE A 751 -29.94 4.71 -79.93
N GLU A 752 -29.33 3.95 -80.83
CA GLU A 752 -28.70 2.66 -80.55
C GLU A 752 -27.38 2.77 -79.75
N PHE A 753 -26.61 3.86 -79.88
CA PHE A 753 -25.35 4.04 -79.15
C PHE A 753 -25.58 4.21 -77.64
N THR A 754 -26.59 5.00 -77.27
CA THR A 754 -26.99 5.22 -75.88
C THR A 754 -27.51 3.92 -75.27
N LYS A 755 -28.35 3.16 -76.00
CA LYS A 755 -28.87 1.86 -75.53
C LYS A 755 -27.78 0.80 -75.25
N LEU A 756 -26.67 0.82 -75.98
CA LEU A 756 -25.58 -0.15 -75.83
C LEU A 756 -24.63 0.17 -74.66
N ASN A 757 -24.45 1.45 -74.30
CA ASN A 757 -23.45 1.87 -73.31
C ASN A 757 -24.04 2.25 -71.94
N THR A 758 -25.32 2.62 -71.85
CA THR A 758 -25.97 2.91 -70.55
C THR A 758 -25.93 1.72 -69.57
N PRO A 759 -26.25 0.47 -69.97
CA PRO A 759 -26.19 -0.67 -69.04
C PRO A 759 -24.77 -0.97 -68.53
N LEU A 760 -23.74 -0.67 -69.32
CA LEU A 760 -22.33 -0.84 -68.92
C LEU A 760 -21.92 0.18 -67.85
N ALA A 761 -22.36 1.43 -68.00
CA ALA A 761 -22.13 2.48 -67.01
C ALA A 761 -22.88 2.20 -65.70
N GLU A 762 -24.13 1.75 -65.77
CA GLU A 762 -24.92 1.33 -64.59
C GLU A 762 -24.27 0.14 -63.86
N THR A 763 -23.74 -0.83 -64.60
CA THR A 763 -23.05 -2.00 -64.00
C THR A 763 -21.79 -1.57 -63.23
N PHE A 764 -20.98 -0.67 -63.80
CA PHE A 764 -19.82 -0.13 -63.10
C PHE A 764 -20.21 0.69 -61.86
N TYR A 765 -21.27 1.50 -61.96
CA TYR A 765 -21.78 2.31 -60.85
C TYR A 765 -22.28 1.45 -59.68
N ASN A 766 -23.01 0.37 -59.95
CA ASN A 766 -23.46 -0.56 -58.91
C ASN A 766 -22.27 -1.27 -58.22
N TYR A 767 -21.25 -1.66 -58.99
CA TYR A 767 -20.01 -2.22 -58.42
C TYR A 767 -19.27 -1.22 -57.54
N TYR A 768 -19.27 0.06 -57.92
CA TYR A 768 -18.73 1.14 -57.08
C TYR A 768 -19.45 1.26 -55.74
N LEU A 769 -20.80 1.26 -55.73
CA LEU A 769 -21.59 1.32 -54.49
C LEU A 769 -21.33 0.11 -53.58
N GLU A 770 -21.16 -1.08 -54.15
CA GLU A 770 -20.79 -2.28 -53.41
C GLU A 770 -19.40 -2.12 -52.76
N GLN A 771 -18.39 -1.67 -53.52
CA GLN A 771 -17.04 -1.46 -52.99
C GLN A 771 -16.99 -0.39 -51.88
N LYS A 772 -17.84 0.65 -51.95
CA LYS A 772 -18.00 1.66 -50.89
C LYS A 772 -18.40 1.04 -49.55
N SER A 773 -19.28 0.03 -49.56
CA SER A 773 -19.74 -0.63 -48.34
C SER A 773 -18.68 -1.45 -47.60
N TYR A 774 -17.55 -1.77 -48.25
CA TYR A 774 -16.45 -2.54 -47.65
C TYR A 774 -15.42 -1.69 -46.90
N ILE A 775 -15.57 -0.36 -46.89
CA ILE A 775 -14.73 0.53 -46.09
C ILE A 775 -15.17 0.47 -44.63
N ASN A 776 -14.29 -0.03 -43.77
CA ASN A 776 -14.56 -0.12 -42.32
C ASN A 776 -13.70 0.88 -41.56
N LEU A 777 -14.36 1.89 -40.97
CA LEU A 777 -13.75 3.03 -40.28
C LEU A 777 -13.22 2.73 -38.86
N VAL A 778 -13.53 1.56 -38.29
CA VAL A 778 -13.20 1.19 -36.90
C VAL A 778 -11.92 0.33 -36.82
N LYS A 779 -11.18 0.24 -37.93
CA LYS A 779 -9.94 -0.54 -38.01
C LYS A 779 -8.74 0.26 -37.54
N THR A 780 -7.71 -0.44 -37.06
CA THR A 780 -6.40 0.17 -36.76
C THR A 780 -5.83 0.86 -38.01
N PRO A 781 -4.98 1.90 -37.89
CA PRO A 781 -4.48 2.64 -39.06
C PRO A 781 -3.87 1.76 -40.16
N ILE A 782 -3.15 0.69 -39.75
CA ILE A 782 -2.54 -0.28 -40.67
C ILE A 782 -3.61 -1.08 -41.43
N GLU A 783 -4.64 -1.56 -40.73
CA GLU A 783 -5.71 -2.35 -41.31
C GLU A 783 -6.66 -1.49 -42.16
N PHE A 784 -6.87 -0.24 -41.76
CA PHE A 784 -7.63 0.76 -42.51
C PHE A 784 -6.93 1.07 -43.84
N ASN A 785 -5.62 1.37 -43.82
CA ASN A 785 -4.83 1.60 -45.03
C ASN A 785 -4.86 0.40 -45.98
N LYS A 786 -4.75 -0.82 -45.46
CA LYS A 786 -4.84 -2.04 -46.27
C LYS A 786 -6.23 -2.20 -46.91
N ASN A 787 -7.29 -1.90 -46.17
CA ASN A 787 -8.67 -2.00 -46.63
C ASN A 787 -8.97 -0.98 -47.75
N ILE A 788 -8.57 0.28 -47.57
CA ILE A 788 -8.73 1.34 -48.58
C ILE A 788 -7.95 1.00 -49.85
N ASN A 789 -6.67 0.61 -49.73
CA ASN A 789 -5.85 0.27 -50.90
C ASN A 789 -6.41 -0.92 -51.69
N THR A 790 -7.06 -1.86 -51.00
CA THR A 790 -7.74 -2.99 -51.65
C THR A 790 -8.96 -2.52 -52.44
N VAL A 791 -9.80 -1.67 -51.83
CA VAL A 791 -10.99 -1.09 -52.49
C VAL A 791 -10.60 -0.29 -53.73
N VAL A 792 -9.57 0.56 -53.62
CA VAL A 792 -9.06 1.38 -54.75
C VAL A 792 -8.54 0.50 -55.90
N ASN A 793 -7.76 -0.53 -55.60
CA ASN A 793 -7.24 -1.44 -56.63
C ASN A 793 -8.36 -2.21 -57.34
N ASN A 794 -9.39 -2.66 -56.60
CA ASN A 794 -10.55 -3.35 -57.18
C ASN A 794 -11.33 -2.46 -58.15
N LEU A 795 -11.53 -1.18 -57.79
CA LEU A 795 -12.19 -0.20 -58.65
C LEU A 795 -11.38 0.07 -59.92
N LYS A 796 -10.05 0.20 -59.80
CA LYS A 796 -9.14 0.40 -60.93
C LYS A 796 -9.24 -0.72 -61.97
N ILE A 797 -9.23 -1.98 -61.52
CA ILE A 797 -9.36 -3.15 -62.41
C ILE A 797 -10.69 -3.10 -63.16
N LYS A 798 -11.80 -2.87 -62.44
CA LYS A 798 -13.14 -2.88 -63.02
C LYS A 798 -13.36 -1.75 -64.03
N TYR A 799 -12.71 -0.61 -63.81
CA TYR A 799 -12.78 0.51 -64.75
C TYR A 799 -12.10 0.20 -66.09
N GLU A 800 -10.91 -0.40 -66.07
CA GLU A 800 -10.22 -0.77 -67.30
C GLU A 800 -11.02 -1.80 -68.12
N GLU A 801 -11.75 -2.70 -67.45
CA GLU A 801 -12.71 -3.60 -68.10
C GLU A 801 -13.86 -2.82 -68.76
N TYR A 802 -14.50 -1.90 -68.03
CA TYR A 802 -15.57 -1.04 -68.56
C TYR A 802 -15.11 -0.27 -69.80
N LYS A 803 -13.95 0.39 -69.71
CA LYS A 803 -13.35 1.17 -70.80
C LYS A 803 -13.10 0.31 -72.04
N LYS A 804 -12.52 -0.88 -71.86
CA LYS A 804 -12.27 -1.83 -72.94
C LYS A 804 -13.57 -2.24 -73.64
N THR A 805 -14.60 -2.63 -72.88
CA THR A 805 -15.88 -3.08 -73.43
C THR A 805 -16.64 -1.96 -74.16
N ARG A 806 -16.64 -0.74 -73.61
CA ARG A 806 -17.24 0.44 -74.25
C ARG A 806 -16.61 0.73 -75.62
N ASN A 807 -15.29 0.67 -75.73
CA ASN A 807 -14.58 0.93 -76.98
C ASN A 807 -14.90 -0.13 -78.05
N ILE A 808 -14.93 -1.40 -77.66
CA ILE A 808 -15.31 -2.51 -78.54
C ILE A 808 -16.74 -2.33 -79.09
N ASN A 809 -17.70 -2.02 -78.21
CA ASN A 809 -19.09 -1.81 -78.61
C ASN A 809 -19.25 -0.62 -79.57
N SER A 810 -18.49 0.45 -79.33
CA SER A 810 -18.50 1.65 -80.18
C SER A 810 -17.98 1.36 -81.60
N ILE A 811 -16.88 0.60 -81.73
CA ILE A 811 -16.31 0.21 -83.02
C ILE A 811 -17.26 -0.72 -83.79
N ASN A 812 -17.83 -1.71 -83.12
CA ASN A 812 -18.74 -2.68 -83.74
C ASN A 812 -20.01 -2.01 -84.28
N MET A 813 -20.57 -1.05 -83.54
CA MET A 813 -21.73 -0.29 -83.99
C MET A 813 -21.43 0.54 -85.24
N ILE A 814 -20.27 1.22 -85.29
CA ILE A 814 -19.86 2.02 -86.47
C ILE A 814 -19.70 1.11 -87.70
N TYR A 815 -19.09 -0.05 -87.53
CA TYR A 815 -18.91 -1.05 -88.59
C TYR A 815 -20.26 -1.58 -89.10
N ASP A 816 -21.12 -2.07 -88.22
CA ASP A 816 -22.41 -2.66 -88.60
C ASP A 816 -23.40 -1.62 -89.17
N TRP A 817 -23.48 -0.43 -88.58
CA TRP A 817 -24.46 0.57 -88.99
C TRP A 817 -24.18 1.16 -90.37
N ARG A 818 -22.92 1.29 -90.82
CA ARG A 818 -22.60 1.97 -92.09
C ARG A 818 -22.02 1.09 -93.18
N TYR A 819 -21.24 0.06 -92.86
CA TYR A 819 -20.70 -0.83 -93.89
C TYR A 819 -21.80 -1.72 -94.52
N LYS A 820 -22.68 -2.29 -93.68
CA LYS A 820 -23.81 -3.12 -94.17
C LYS A 820 -24.92 -2.27 -94.80
N SER A 821 -25.22 -1.09 -94.26
CA SER A 821 -26.33 -0.26 -94.76
C SER A 821 -26.02 0.50 -96.05
N LEU A 822 -24.75 0.86 -96.32
CA LEU A 822 -24.35 1.54 -97.56
C LEU A 822 -24.49 0.65 -98.80
N SER A 823 -24.70 -0.67 -98.65
CA SER A 823 -24.90 -1.60 -99.76
C SER A 823 -23.94 -1.35 -100.93
N LEU A 824 -22.64 -1.21 -100.65
CA LEU A 824 -21.59 -1.06 -101.68
C LEU A 824 -21.67 -2.16 -102.75
N ASN A 825 -22.30 -3.29 -102.44
CA ASN A 825 -22.63 -4.38 -103.36
C ASN A 825 -23.71 -4.06 -104.42
N ARG A 826 -24.45 -2.95 -104.34
CA ARG A 826 -25.49 -2.56 -105.31
C ARG A 826 -25.01 -1.59 -106.40
N ILE A 827 -23.78 -1.09 -106.30
CA ILE A 827 -23.22 -0.17 -107.29
C ILE A 827 -22.40 -0.96 -108.32
N ASP A 828 -23.10 -1.55 -109.31
CA ASP A 828 -22.47 -2.16 -110.49
C ASP A 828 -22.30 -1.11 -111.59
N ILE A 829 -21.37 -0.17 -111.38
CA ILE A 829 -20.88 0.71 -112.44
C ILE A 829 -19.41 0.36 -112.64
N TYR A 830 -19.06 -0.09 -113.85
CA TYR A 830 -17.73 -0.55 -114.25
C TYR A 830 -16.59 0.50 -114.09
N GLU A 831 -16.88 1.72 -113.61
CA GLU A 831 -15.93 2.84 -113.50
C GLU A 831 -15.56 3.26 -112.05
N ILE A 832 -15.97 2.53 -110.99
CA ILE A 832 -15.63 2.88 -109.59
C ILE A 832 -15.12 1.70 -108.71
N GLN A 833 -14.75 0.57 -109.31
CA GLN A 833 -14.46 -0.67 -108.56
C GLN A 833 -13.17 -0.57 -107.72
N GLU A 834 -12.14 0.12 -108.22
CA GLU A 834 -10.86 0.29 -107.51
C GLU A 834 -11.04 1.11 -106.22
N GLU A 835 -11.86 2.16 -106.28
CA GLU A 835 -12.15 3.03 -105.14
C GLU A 835 -13.00 2.34 -104.07
N LYS A 836 -13.91 1.44 -104.48
CA LYS A 836 -14.71 0.59 -103.58
C LYS A 836 -13.83 -0.35 -102.75
N ASP A 837 -12.82 -0.95 -103.37
CA ASP A 837 -11.89 -1.85 -102.67
C ASP A 837 -10.99 -1.08 -101.69
N LYS A 838 -10.59 0.17 -102.03
CA LYS A 838 -9.84 1.06 -101.13
C LYS A 838 -10.64 1.42 -99.87
N ILE A 839 -11.92 1.79 -100.01
CA ILE A 839 -12.80 2.09 -98.87
C ILE A 839 -13.04 0.85 -98.02
N LYS A 840 -13.28 -0.31 -98.66
CA LYS A 840 -13.47 -1.59 -97.96
C LYS A 840 -12.28 -1.93 -97.07
N LYS A 841 -11.06 -1.79 -97.59
CA LYS A 841 -9.83 -2.04 -96.83
C LYS A 841 -9.71 -1.13 -95.59
N LEU A 842 -10.07 0.15 -95.69
CA LEU A 842 -10.02 1.07 -94.55
C LEU A 842 -11.03 0.70 -93.44
N PHE A 843 -12.22 0.22 -93.80
CA PHE A 843 -13.18 -0.32 -92.82
C PHE A 843 -12.69 -1.64 -92.20
N GLU A 844 -12.06 -2.52 -92.97
CA GLU A 844 -11.46 -3.76 -92.47
C GLU A 844 -10.27 -3.48 -91.52
N GLU A 845 -9.44 -2.48 -91.81
CA GLU A 845 -8.33 -2.02 -90.94
C GLU A 845 -8.82 -1.42 -89.61
N MET A 846 -10.00 -0.78 -89.60
CA MET A 846 -10.64 -0.30 -88.36
C MET A 846 -11.20 -1.45 -87.52
N HIS A 847 -11.60 -2.56 -88.15
CA HIS A 847 -12.26 -3.70 -87.50
C HIS A 847 -11.31 -4.83 -87.05
N SER A 848 -10.04 -4.82 -87.46
CA SER A 848 -9.08 -5.91 -87.21
C SER A 848 -8.07 -5.64 -86.07
N ASN A 849 -8.09 -4.48 -85.41
CA ASN A 849 -7.13 -4.07 -84.36
C ASN A 849 -7.81 -3.24 -83.22
N ASN A 850 -8.79 -3.81 -82.50
CA ASN A 850 -9.83 -3.01 -81.84
C ASN A 850 -9.68 -2.90 -80.31
N GLU A 851 -8.96 -3.83 -79.67
CA GLU A 851 -9.02 -3.99 -78.22
C GLU A 851 -8.29 -2.89 -77.43
N ASN A 852 -7.39 -2.14 -78.07
CA ASN A 852 -6.48 -1.20 -77.42
C ASN A 852 -6.52 0.22 -78.01
N LEU A 853 -7.45 0.52 -78.94
CA LEU A 853 -7.54 1.86 -79.50
C LEU A 853 -8.13 2.82 -78.46
N THR A 854 -7.46 3.95 -78.29
CA THR A 854 -7.98 5.11 -77.55
C THR A 854 -9.15 5.75 -78.32
N SER A 855 -9.97 6.53 -77.61
CA SER A 855 -11.07 7.28 -78.25
C SER A 855 -10.58 8.18 -79.39
N ASP A 856 -9.42 8.80 -79.22
CA ASP A 856 -8.81 9.68 -80.24
C ASP A 856 -8.37 8.90 -81.49
N GLU A 857 -7.78 7.72 -81.32
CA GLU A 857 -7.38 6.86 -82.44
C GLU A 857 -8.59 6.34 -83.24
N ILE A 858 -9.70 6.05 -82.55
CA ILE A 858 -10.97 5.67 -83.19
C ILE A 858 -11.50 6.84 -84.03
N TYR A 859 -11.49 8.05 -83.48
CA TYR A 859 -11.94 9.26 -84.17
C TYR A 859 -11.09 9.59 -85.41
N GLN A 860 -9.76 9.53 -85.28
CA GLN A 860 -8.84 9.80 -86.40
C GLN A 860 -9.02 8.81 -87.56
N LYS A 861 -9.20 7.51 -87.26
CA LYS A 861 -9.46 6.50 -88.29
C LYS A 861 -10.80 6.74 -88.99
N TRP A 862 -11.82 7.17 -88.26
CA TRP A 862 -13.12 7.53 -88.82
C TRP A 862 -13.06 8.76 -89.75
N GLU A 863 -12.34 9.80 -89.33
CA GLU A 863 -12.14 11.01 -90.13
C GLU A 863 -11.45 10.69 -91.46
N ARG A 864 -10.44 9.79 -91.43
CA ARG A 864 -9.75 9.31 -92.63
C ARG A 864 -10.68 8.63 -93.64
N ILE A 865 -11.57 7.74 -93.18
CA ILE A 865 -12.55 7.06 -94.04
C ILE A 865 -13.50 8.07 -94.70
N THR A 866 -13.97 9.05 -93.93
CA THR A 866 -14.91 10.08 -94.40
C THR A 866 -14.28 10.98 -95.46
N ASN A 867 -13.02 11.38 -95.26
CA ASN A 867 -12.28 12.20 -96.21
C ASN A 867 -11.99 11.46 -97.53
N GLU A 868 -11.66 10.17 -97.47
CA GLU A 868 -11.44 9.35 -98.67
C GLU A 868 -12.73 9.20 -99.50
N LEU A 869 -13.88 8.97 -98.85
CA LEU A 869 -15.18 8.97 -99.53
C LEU A 869 -15.45 10.31 -100.23
N PHE A 870 -15.19 11.43 -99.56
CA PHE A 870 -15.41 12.76 -100.12
C PHE A 870 -14.55 13.00 -101.38
N ASN A 871 -13.27 12.62 -101.33
CA ASN A 871 -12.32 12.79 -102.44
C ASN A 871 -12.66 11.95 -103.67
N ILE A 872 -13.40 10.85 -103.52
CA ILE A 872 -13.81 9.98 -104.63
C ILE A 872 -15.05 10.54 -105.34
N TYR A 873 -16.06 10.93 -104.58
CA TYR A 873 -17.38 11.25 -105.16
C TYR A 873 -17.49 12.68 -105.70
N VAL A 874 -16.80 13.66 -105.11
CA VAL A 874 -16.87 15.06 -105.56
C VAL A 874 -16.35 15.24 -107.00
N PRO A 875 -15.13 14.79 -107.37
CA PRO A 875 -14.63 14.97 -108.74
C PRO A 875 -15.48 14.25 -109.79
N LYS A 876 -15.98 13.06 -109.47
CA LYS A 876 -16.86 12.30 -110.38
C LYS A 876 -18.21 12.98 -110.59
N SER A 877 -18.78 13.59 -109.54
CA SER A 877 -20.00 14.39 -109.65
C SER A 877 -19.82 15.66 -110.51
N GLN A 878 -18.67 16.34 -110.39
CA GLN A 878 -18.33 17.51 -111.20
C GLN A 878 -18.10 17.16 -112.68
N LYS A 879 -17.50 15.99 -112.96
CA LYS A 879 -17.35 15.48 -114.32
C LYS A 879 -18.72 15.18 -114.96
N LEU A 880 -19.64 14.55 -114.21
CA LEU A 880 -20.99 14.27 -114.68
C LEU A 880 -21.77 15.57 -115.02
N ASP A 881 -21.67 16.59 -114.18
CA ASP A 881 -22.28 17.91 -114.44
C ASP A 881 -21.70 18.56 -115.71
N SER A 882 -20.38 18.45 -115.92
CA SER A 882 -19.73 18.91 -117.16
C SER A 882 -20.20 18.13 -118.41
N ASP A 883 -20.24 16.80 -118.34
CA ASP A 883 -20.65 15.94 -119.46
C ASP A 883 -22.11 16.20 -119.88
N ILE A 884 -22.98 16.55 -118.91
CA ILE A 884 -24.37 16.95 -119.16
C ILE A 884 -24.46 18.31 -119.85
N LYS A 885 -23.64 19.29 -119.43
CA LYS A 885 -23.61 20.65 -119.99
C LYS A 885 -23.04 20.67 -121.42
N GLU A 886 -22.07 19.82 -121.75
CA GLU A 886 -21.46 19.77 -123.08
C GLU A 886 -22.39 19.15 -124.16
N ASN A 887 -23.28 18.21 -123.80
CA ASN A 887 -24.23 17.58 -124.74
C ASN A 887 -25.51 18.43 -125.02
N SER A 888 -25.32 19.74 -125.19
CA SER A 888 -26.29 20.85 -125.21
C SER A 888 -27.49 20.83 -126.18
N ASN A 889 -27.77 19.72 -126.87
CA ASN A 889 -29.03 19.55 -127.61
C ASN A 889 -30.21 19.07 -126.72
N ILE A 890 -29.96 18.81 -125.43
CA ILE A 890 -31.00 18.45 -124.46
C ILE A 890 -31.51 19.73 -123.77
N ASP A 891 -32.77 20.09 -124.04
CA ASP A 891 -33.47 21.15 -123.30
C ASP A 891 -33.77 20.68 -121.87
N LEU A 892 -32.82 20.90 -120.96
CA LEU A 892 -32.89 20.53 -119.54
C LEU A 892 -34.11 21.11 -118.80
N ASN A 893 -34.72 22.20 -119.31
CA ASN A 893 -35.93 22.76 -118.72
C ASN A 893 -37.14 21.82 -118.85
N LYS A 894 -37.11 20.86 -119.79
CA LYS A 894 -38.11 19.81 -119.93
C LYS A 894 -37.93 18.65 -118.95
N TYR A 895 -36.80 18.59 -118.24
CA TYR A 895 -36.44 17.53 -117.29
C TYR A 895 -36.18 18.09 -115.88
N THR A 896 -37.21 18.69 -115.29
CA THR A 896 -37.15 19.47 -114.04
C THR A 896 -36.57 18.72 -112.84
N LYS A 897 -36.75 17.40 -112.76
CA LYS A 897 -36.21 16.58 -111.66
C LYS A 897 -34.70 16.38 -111.78
N LEU A 898 -34.21 16.05 -112.98
CA LEU A 898 -32.78 15.96 -113.27
C LEU A 898 -32.09 17.33 -113.06
N ASN A 899 -32.72 18.41 -113.52
CA ASN A 899 -32.21 19.77 -113.32
C ASN A 899 -32.11 20.15 -111.82
N LYS A 900 -33.11 19.76 -111.00
CA LYS A 900 -33.07 19.97 -109.54
C LYS A 900 -31.97 19.13 -108.87
N GLU A 901 -31.83 17.86 -109.25
CA GLU A 901 -30.80 16.96 -108.69
C GLU A 901 -29.37 17.44 -109.06
N ILE A 902 -29.18 17.99 -110.26
CA ILE A 902 -27.92 18.66 -110.67
C ILE A 902 -27.65 19.91 -109.83
N GLN A 903 -28.67 20.77 -109.64
CA GLN A 903 -28.53 21.96 -108.78
C GLN A 903 -28.21 21.59 -107.33
N ASP A 904 -28.77 20.51 -106.81
CA ASP A 904 -28.51 20.06 -105.44
C ASP A 904 -27.10 19.45 -105.30
N LEU A 905 -26.56 18.79 -106.34
CA LEU A 905 -25.16 18.35 -106.40
C LEU A 905 -24.18 19.54 -106.41
N SER A 906 -24.49 20.63 -107.14
CA SER A 906 -23.63 21.83 -107.20
C SER A 906 -23.54 22.61 -105.88
N LYS A 907 -24.46 22.40 -104.92
CA LYS A 907 -24.46 23.09 -103.61
C LYS A 907 -23.53 22.44 -102.58
N VAL A 908 -22.93 21.29 -102.88
CA VAL A 908 -22.17 20.49 -101.90
C VAL A 908 -20.72 20.98 -101.71
N GLU A 909 -20.28 21.99 -102.47
CA GLU A 909 -18.91 22.49 -102.45
C GLU A 909 -18.43 23.08 -101.10
N ASN A 910 -19.33 23.38 -100.14
CA ASN A 910 -18.97 24.18 -98.96
C ASN A 910 -19.19 23.54 -97.58
N ASN A 911 -19.48 22.23 -97.45
CA ASN A 911 -19.56 21.62 -96.10
C ASN A 911 -19.25 20.10 -96.06
N PRO A 912 -17.99 19.70 -95.77
CA PRO A 912 -17.58 18.29 -95.76
C PRO A 912 -18.14 17.48 -94.58
N LYS A 913 -18.71 18.11 -93.54
CA LYS A 913 -19.04 17.42 -92.28
C LYS A 913 -20.43 16.81 -92.20
N ILE A 914 -21.37 17.12 -93.11
CA ILE A 914 -22.80 16.87 -92.82
C ILE A 914 -23.52 15.84 -93.70
N ASN A 915 -23.09 15.44 -94.91
CA ASN A 915 -23.88 14.41 -95.60
C ASN A 915 -23.23 13.61 -96.74
N THR A 916 -22.17 12.87 -96.43
CA THR A 916 -21.55 11.92 -97.39
C THR A 916 -22.54 10.89 -97.93
N TYR A 917 -23.55 10.48 -97.13
CA TYR A 917 -24.61 9.56 -97.56
C TYR A 917 -25.53 10.17 -98.63
N ASN A 918 -26.05 11.37 -98.39
CA ASN A 918 -26.88 12.07 -99.36
C ASN A 918 -26.11 12.40 -100.64
N LEU A 919 -24.79 12.68 -100.55
CA LEU A 919 -23.96 12.94 -101.71
C LEU A 919 -23.88 11.71 -102.65
N ILE A 920 -23.64 10.53 -102.07
CA ILE A 920 -23.55 9.26 -102.82
C ILE A 920 -24.90 8.91 -103.45
N TYR A 921 -26.00 9.07 -102.71
CA TYR A 921 -27.34 8.79 -103.19
C TYR A 921 -27.76 9.73 -104.35
N SER A 922 -27.52 11.03 -104.20
CA SER A 922 -27.83 12.03 -105.23
C SER A 922 -27.02 11.83 -106.50
N TYR A 923 -25.74 11.49 -106.39
CA TYR A 923 -24.88 11.18 -107.54
C TYR A 923 -25.42 9.98 -108.35
N TYR A 924 -25.81 8.90 -107.67
CA TYR A 924 -26.34 7.69 -108.32
C TYR A 924 -27.69 7.91 -109.02
N SER A 925 -28.59 8.67 -108.39
CA SER A 925 -29.89 9.06 -108.99
C SER A 925 -29.70 9.84 -110.28
N CYS A 926 -28.79 10.83 -110.26
CA CYS A 926 -28.49 11.69 -111.42
C CYS A 926 -27.92 10.88 -112.60
N LEU A 927 -26.99 9.97 -112.35
CA LEU A 927 -26.32 9.16 -113.37
C LEU A 927 -27.29 8.20 -114.09
N THR A 928 -28.27 7.67 -113.35
CA THR A 928 -29.32 6.80 -113.89
C THR A 928 -30.29 7.59 -114.79
N GLN A 929 -30.70 8.79 -114.35
CA GLN A 929 -31.62 9.66 -115.11
C GLN A 929 -30.98 10.25 -116.36
N TYR A 930 -29.69 10.62 -116.31
CA TYR A 930 -28.94 11.08 -117.47
C TYR A 930 -28.83 10.01 -118.56
N SER A 931 -28.47 8.78 -118.18
CA SER A 931 -28.34 7.65 -119.10
C SER A 931 -29.65 7.34 -119.85
N ALA A 932 -30.80 7.42 -119.16
CA ALA A 932 -32.11 7.24 -119.79
C ALA A 932 -32.45 8.39 -120.76
N SER A 933 -32.09 9.62 -120.41
CA SER A 933 -32.36 10.81 -121.22
C SER A 933 -31.58 10.79 -122.54
N MET A 934 -30.32 10.37 -122.52
CA MET A 934 -29.49 10.25 -123.74
C MET A 934 -30.05 9.26 -124.76
N GLU A 935 -30.59 8.12 -124.31
CA GLU A 935 -31.22 7.14 -125.22
C GLU A 935 -32.55 7.65 -125.80
N SER A 936 -33.29 8.48 -125.07
CA SER A 936 -34.51 9.12 -125.59
C SER A 936 -34.23 10.06 -126.76
N VAL A 937 -33.11 10.79 -126.73
CA VAL A 937 -32.69 11.70 -127.80
C VAL A 937 -32.36 10.92 -129.07
N LYS A 938 -31.63 9.81 -128.95
CA LYS A 938 -31.33 8.92 -130.08
C LYS A 938 -32.61 8.38 -130.72
N PHE A 939 -33.59 8.01 -129.90
CA PHE A 939 -34.89 7.53 -130.39
C PHE A 939 -35.64 8.60 -131.20
N ILE A 940 -35.74 9.83 -130.68
CA ILE A 940 -36.41 10.95 -131.37
C ILE A 940 -35.70 11.29 -132.69
N SER A 941 -34.37 11.30 -132.69
CA SER A 941 -33.58 11.49 -133.91
C SER A 941 -33.92 10.45 -134.97
N LYS A 942 -34.04 9.17 -134.56
CA LYS A 942 -34.37 8.07 -135.48
C LYS A 942 -35.80 8.10 -135.99
N ILE A 943 -36.75 8.57 -135.17
CA ILE A 943 -38.11 8.90 -135.60
C ILE A 943 -38.08 9.91 -136.75
N THR A 944 -37.33 10.99 -136.55
CA THR A 944 -37.24 12.09 -137.51
C THR A 944 -36.61 11.63 -138.82
N GLU A 945 -35.53 10.85 -138.73
CA GLU A 945 -34.87 10.23 -139.89
C GLU A 945 -35.87 9.36 -140.70
N THR A 946 -36.68 8.57 -140.00
CA THR A 946 -37.65 7.67 -140.62
C THR A 946 -38.79 8.44 -141.30
N GLU A 947 -39.29 9.50 -140.67
CA GLU A 947 -40.32 10.38 -141.24
C GLU A 947 -39.84 11.09 -142.50
N ASN A 948 -38.63 11.62 -142.47
CA ASN A 948 -38.02 12.26 -143.63
C ASN A 948 -37.79 11.24 -144.76
N PHE A 949 -37.38 10.01 -144.44
CA PHE A 949 -37.25 8.98 -145.47
C PHE A 949 -38.60 8.62 -146.13
N ILE A 950 -39.67 8.47 -145.33
CA ILE A 950 -41.03 8.24 -145.86
C ILE A 950 -41.46 9.39 -146.77
N LYS A 951 -41.25 10.64 -146.34
CA LYS A 951 -41.68 11.84 -147.05
C LYS A 951 -40.87 12.09 -148.32
N ASP A 952 -39.56 12.13 -148.18
CA ASP A 952 -38.65 12.64 -149.20
C ASP A 952 -38.17 11.54 -150.16
N SER A 953 -38.00 10.31 -149.66
CA SER A 953 -37.44 9.21 -150.46
C SER A 953 -38.49 8.27 -151.05
N LEU A 954 -39.63 8.06 -150.39
CA LEU A 954 -40.71 7.21 -150.90
C LEU A 954 -41.82 8.04 -151.58
N GLY A 955 -42.12 9.25 -151.09
CA GLY A 955 -43.04 10.20 -151.73
C GLY A 955 -44.47 9.66 -151.93
N GLU A 956 -45.15 10.15 -152.97
CA GLU A 956 -46.46 9.64 -153.43
C GLU A 956 -46.34 8.63 -154.59
N ASN A 957 -45.13 8.14 -154.86
CA ASN A 957 -44.91 7.21 -155.96
C ASN A 957 -45.53 5.84 -155.63
N GLU A 958 -46.58 5.45 -156.37
CA GLU A 958 -47.29 4.19 -156.17
C GLU A 958 -46.37 2.96 -156.18
N LYS A 959 -45.24 3.02 -156.91
CA LYS A 959 -44.27 1.92 -156.99
C LYS A 959 -43.65 1.54 -155.64
N TYR A 960 -43.67 2.42 -154.63
CA TYR A 960 -43.16 2.13 -153.27
C TYR A 960 -44.25 2.04 -152.19
N SER A 961 -45.52 1.95 -152.58
CA SER A 961 -46.67 1.95 -151.65
C SER A 961 -46.56 0.89 -150.54
N SER A 962 -46.06 -0.31 -150.87
CA SER A 962 -45.85 -1.40 -149.90
C SER A 962 -44.78 -1.08 -148.85
N ILE A 963 -43.62 -0.54 -149.28
CA ILE A 963 -42.53 -0.11 -148.38
C ILE A 963 -43.02 1.01 -147.46
N LYS A 964 -43.74 1.98 -148.02
CA LYS A 964 -44.30 3.11 -147.29
C LYS A 964 -45.27 2.64 -146.20
N GLN A 965 -46.19 1.72 -146.52
CA GLN A 965 -47.12 1.16 -145.53
C GLN A 965 -46.41 0.39 -144.41
N GLU A 966 -45.41 -0.44 -144.74
CA GLU A 966 -44.67 -1.22 -143.73
C GLU A 966 -43.88 -0.31 -142.78
N LEU A 967 -43.18 0.70 -143.34
CA LEU A 967 -42.40 1.64 -142.54
C LEU A 967 -43.29 2.59 -141.73
N GLN A 968 -44.41 3.07 -142.28
CA GLN A 968 -45.39 3.86 -141.54
C GLN A 968 -46.07 3.06 -140.42
N SER A 969 -46.39 1.78 -140.65
CA SER A 969 -46.90 0.88 -139.62
C SER A 969 -45.90 0.72 -138.48
N THR A 970 -44.62 0.50 -138.79
CA THR A 970 -43.57 0.37 -137.77
C THR A 970 -43.34 1.68 -137.01
N LEU A 971 -43.26 2.80 -137.73
CA LEU A 971 -43.15 4.14 -137.14
C LEU A 971 -44.34 4.43 -136.22
N THR A 972 -45.56 4.13 -136.67
CA THR A 972 -46.78 4.28 -135.88
C THR A 972 -46.79 3.37 -134.67
N LYS A 973 -46.31 2.12 -134.78
CA LYS A 973 -46.21 1.18 -133.66
C LYS A 973 -45.21 1.66 -132.60
N VAL A 974 -44.05 2.17 -133.02
CA VAL A 974 -43.08 2.70 -132.05
C VAL A 974 -43.51 4.06 -131.46
N LYS A 975 -44.36 4.83 -132.16
CA LYS A 975 -44.94 6.11 -131.72
C LYS A 975 -46.23 6.02 -130.90
N ASN A 976 -47.16 5.12 -131.22
CA ASN A 976 -48.49 5.07 -130.58
C ASN A 976 -48.44 4.56 -129.13
N ASP A 977 -47.35 3.90 -128.74
CA ASP A 977 -47.05 3.56 -127.35
C ASP A 977 -46.17 4.62 -126.65
N PHE A 978 -46.00 5.80 -127.27
CA PHE A 978 -45.04 6.82 -126.85
C PHE A 978 -45.73 8.05 -126.24
N ASP A 979 -45.69 8.15 -124.91
CA ASP A 979 -45.85 9.40 -124.21
C ASP A 979 -44.45 10.03 -124.06
N LEU A 980 -44.19 11.12 -124.77
CA LEU A 980 -42.86 11.75 -124.87
C LEU A 980 -42.30 12.22 -123.51
N TYR A 981 -43.12 12.24 -122.46
CA TYR A 981 -42.81 12.90 -121.20
C TYR A 981 -42.86 11.97 -119.97
N ASN A 982 -43.18 10.68 -120.13
CA ASN A 982 -43.16 9.71 -119.04
C ASN A 982 -42.00 8.72 -119.19
N TYR A 983 -41.01 8.84 -118.30
CA TYR A 983 -39.75 8.11 -118.30
C TYR A 983 -39.92 6.58 -118.36
N ARG A 984 -39.61 5.99 -119.52
CA ARG A 984 -39.34 4.55 -119.69
C ARG A 984 -37.84 4.26 -119.48
N SER A 985 -37.49 3.03 -119.11
CA SER A 985 -36.10 2.65 -118.79
C SER A 985 -35.17 2.84 -120.00
N GLN A 986 -33.88 3.08 -119.74
CA GLN A 986 -32.84 3.17 -120.79
C GLN A 986 -32.92 2.00 -121.79
N SER A 987 -33.15 0.79 -121.28
CA SER A 987 -33.30 -0.42 -122.09
C SER A 987 -34.47 -0.35 -123.08
N GLU A 988 -35.55 0.36 -122.74
CA GLU A 988 -36.71 0.45 -123.60
C GLU A 988 -36.52 1.43 -124.76
N TYR A 989 -35.95 2.61 -124.49
CA TYR A 989 -35.59 3.58 -125.54
C TYR A 989 -34.61 2.97 -126.55
N LYS A 990 -33.62 2.23 -126.05
CA LYS A 990 -32.65 1.52 -126.89
C LYS A 990 -33.34 0.50 -127.81
N ASN A 991 -34.21 -0.37 -127.25
CA ASN A 991 -34.94 -1.37 -128.03
C ASN A 991 -35.84 -0.76 -129.12
N ARG A 992 -36.53 0.34 -128.82
CA ARG A 992 -37.39 1.03 -129.80
C ARG A 992 -36.59 1.70 -130.91
N THR A 993 -35.47 2.35 -130.55
CA THR A 993 -34.53 2.93 -131.52
C THR A 993 -34.01 1.87 -132.46
N THR A 994 -33.53 0.74 -131.93
CA THR A 994 -33.04 -0.40 -132.73
C THR A 994 -34.13 -0.99 -133.63
N THR A 995 -35.38 -1.09 -133.15
CA THR A 995 -36.51 -1.58 -133.95
C THR A 995 -36.79 -0.67 -135.14
N LEU A 996 -36.83 0.64 -134.91
CA LEU A 996 -37.10 1.61 -135.95
C LEU A 996 -35.94 1.71 -136.95
N GLU A 997 -34.71 1.65 -136.46
CA GLU A 997 -33.50 1.61 -137.27
C GLU A 997 -33.47 0.41 -138.21
N TYR A 998 -33.81 -0.76 -137.71
CA TYR A 998 -33.90 -1.97 -138.55
C TYR A 998 -34.96 -1.82 -139.66
N ALA A 999 -36.13 -1.29 -139.33
CA ALA A 999 -37.20 -1.10 -140.31
C ALA A 999 -36.83 -0.05 -141.38
N LEU A 1000 -36.20 1.06 -140.97
CA LEU A 1000 -35.73 2.10 -141.88
C LEU A 1000 -34.67 1.58 -142.85
N GLU A 1001 -33.67 0.85 -142.36
CA GLU A 1001 -32.62 0.28 -143.22
C GLU A 1001 -33.18 -0.78 -144.19
N ARG A 1002 -34.15 -1.59 -143.74
CA ARG A 1002 -34.85 -2.52 -144.62
C ARG A 1002 -35.62 -1.80 -145.73
N ALA A 1003 -36.31 -0.70 -145.39
CA ALA A 1003 -37.05 0.11 -146.36
C ALA A 1003 -36.12 0.79 -147.38
N LYS A 1004 -34.97 1.33 -146.93
CA LYS A 1004 -33.91 1.86 -147.81
C LYS A 1004 -33.45 0.81 -148.83
N LYS A 1005 -33.22 -0.43 -148.38
CA LYS A 1005 -32.80 -1.54 -149.25
C LYS A 1005 -33.87 -1.95 -150.25
N GLN A 1006 -35.11 -2.14 -149.80
CA GLN A 1006 -36.23 -2.50 -150.69
C GLN A 1006 -36.48 -1.44 -151.76
N LYS A 1007 -36.37 -0.15 -151.42
CA LYS A 1007 -36.51 0.94 -152.38
C LYS A 1007 -35.47 0.83 -153.49
N LEU A 1008 -34.21 0.60 -153.13
CA LEU A 1008 -33.11 0.41 -154.07
C LEU A 1008 -33.33 -0.81 -154.99
N GLU A 1009 -33.86 -1.91 -154.46
CA GLU A 1009 -34.19 -3.10 -155.25
C GLU A 1009 -35.32 -2.85 -156.26
N ILE A 1010 -36.33 -2.05 -155.89
CA ILE A 1010 -37.39 -1.62 -156.81
C ILE A 1010 -36.84 -0.67 -157.88
N ASP A 1011 -35.99 0.27 -157.49
CA ASP A 1011 -35.34 1.21 -158.41
C ASP A 1011 -34.42 0.53 -159.43
N ASN A 1012 -33.81 -0.60 -159.08
CA ASN A 1012 -32.98 -1.37 -160.01
C ASN A 1012 -33.78 -2.31 -160.93
N LYS A 1013 -35.08 -2.54 -160.68
CA LYS A 1013 -35.94 -3.43 -161.48
C LYS A 1013 -36.87 -2.68 -162.43
N ALA A 1014 -37.09 -1.38 -162.19
CA ALA A 1014 -37.84 -0.47 -163.07
C ALA A 1014 -36.87 0.26 -164.00
#